data_AF-A0A924YNH2-F1
#
_entry.id   AF-A0A924YNH2-F1
#
_cell.length_a   1.000
_cell.length_b   1.000
_cell.length_c   1.000
_cell.angle_alpha   90.00
_cell.angle_beta   90.00
_cell.angle_gamma   90.00
#
_symmetry.space_group_name_H-M   'P 1'
#
loop_
_entity.id
_entity.type
_entity.pdbx_description
1 polymer ?
#
loop_
_entity_poly.entity_id
_entity_poly.type
_entity_poly.pdbx_seq_one_letter_code
_entity_poly.pdbx_strand_id
1 'polypeptide(L)'
;VAVRGNLPTGTERATWEYRVVSSKETTGLGTDWAKLDIRATDAKFEATARVPAGGWYRLEIRGRVNDDMVARGVVEPIGVGEVFVVAGQSYATNCNDERFNVADPHGRVVAFDLAKDSWAVANDPQPAPDGSDGGSIWPPFGDALLKEFQVPIGFANVAVGGTSSMQWMPEGTLHPRLVQAGKSLGRFRAVLWQQGESDVIAKTTAETYVANVKTIRESAAKAWDFEPPWLLAKSTLHPTVYNNPEGEGRIRGAIDELVKLPGFRAGPDTDTLTGENRGDAKSRRHFSGIGQRRAAEMWFAVLKREFADATPRKNLADDSEKSPPFRVHAWQRDARNPVLPPGGGEFDKTCCMNPFVVTREGEYWLFYAGGDAKGRRRICLATCPIDDVSKWQRHGPLFDLGGKGSFDETWCVLPCVHRIGGKWHLYYTGRSAQSGAGLQGFWGMGLATSDDLLHWTKHSSDPILTGDGFPDWPKNRGIAGGGPIEELPQSDGRTLYRMHYTLPTGTPSKDLLVDQAKQSVVAHSFDGLTWIDKRVELRPRREADYENAATIALNVWKTKSGYRAIYAGIGTKFGAYSICEAASSDGVIWHRGAPGENLALPPTGKGWESKMTEYPHVVREGDRLRLFYCGNGYGATGIGTAVAEPLD
;
A
#
# COMPACT_ATOMS: atom_id res chain seq x y z
N VAL A 1 -9.83 18.28 7.34
CA VAL A 1 -9.32 19.67 7.46
C VAL A 1 -9.86 20.26 8.75
N ALA A 2 -9.00 20.74 9.65
CA ALA A 2 -9.45 21.47 10.83
C ALA A 2 -9.85 22.90 10.42
N VAL A 3 -10.98 23.38 10.92
CA VAL A 3 -11.53 24.71 10.61
C VAL A 3 -11.77 25.45 11.91
N ARG A 4 -11.36 26.71 11.97
CA ARG A 4 -11.59 27.60 13.12
C ARG A 4 -11.99 28.99 12.65
N GLY A 5 -12.77 29.68 13.45
CA GLY A 5 -13.21 31.04 13.13
C GLY A 5 -13.94 31.71 14.27
N ASN A 6 -14.47 32.91 13.99
CA ASN A 6 -15.30 33.66 14.92
C ASN A 6 -16.78 33.48 14.57
N LEU A 7 -17.63 33.38 15.59
CA LEU A 7 -19.08 33.31 15.45
C LEU A 7 -19.69 34.72 15.55
N PRO A 8 -20.53 35.14 14.59
CA PRO A 8 -21.32 36.36 14.72
C PRO A 8 -22.33 36.26 15.89
N THR A 9 -22.77 37.40 16.41
CA THR A 9 -23.87 37.45 17.39
C THR A 9 -25.19 36.99 16.75
N GLY A 10 -26.08 36.36 17.52
CA GLY A 10 -27.38 35.91 17.00
C GLY A 10 -27.35 34.57 16.25
N THR A 11 -26.22 33.85 16.28
CA THR A 11 -26.07 32.52 15.66
C THR A 11 -26.19 31.37 16.66
N GLU A 12 -26.70 31.60 17.88
CA GLU A 12 -26.74 30.62 18.96
C GLU A 12 -27.65 29.42 18.63
N ARG A 13 -28.62 29.63 17.74
CA ARG A 13 -29.54 28.60 17.24
C ARG A 13 -29.21 28.14 15.81
N ALA A 14 -28.08 28.59 15.25
CA ALA A 14 -27.75 28.31 13.87
C ALA A 14 -27.29 26.86 13.66
N THR A 15 -27.79 26.21 12.62
CA THR A 15 -27.21 24.99 12.07
C THR A 15 -26.12 25.36 11.09
N TRP A 16 -24.94 24.74 11.22
CA TRP A 16 -23.78 25.06 10.41
C TRP A 16 -23.56 24.01 9.33
N GLU A 17 -23.18 24.47 8.16
CA GLU A 17 -22.93 23.64 6.98
C GLU A 17 -21.66 24.13 6.29
N TYR A 18 -20.98 23.23 5.59
CA TYR A 18 -19.83 23.55 4.76
C TYR A 18 -19.92 22.86 3.41
N ARG A 19 -19.21 23.39 2.42
CA ARG A 19 -18.92 22.70 1.17
C ARG A 19 -17.57 23.10 0.64
N VAL A 20 -17.01 22.29 -0.24
CA VAL A 20 -15.85 22.68 -1.03
C VAL A 20 -16.23 22.84 -2.49
N VAL A 21 -15.85 23.96 -3.08
CA VAL A 21 -15.98 24.20 -4.51
C VAL A 21 -14.61 23.95 -5.13
N SER A 22 -14.51 22.96 -6.01
CA SER A 22 -13.26 22.68 -6.71
C SER A 22 -12.94 23.78 -7.72
N SER A 23 -11.66 24.15 -7.80
CA SER A 23 -11.16 24.92 -8.94
C SER A 23 -11.29 24.07 -10.20
N LYS A 24 -11.84 24.65 -11.28
CA LYS A 24 -12.09 23.97 -12.57
C LYS A 24 -10.84 23.37 -13.22
N GLU A 25 -9.66 23.67 -12.70
CA GLU A 25 -8.36 23.35 -13.28
C GLU A 25 -7.59 22.28 -12.49
N THR A 26 -8.19 21.65 -11.47
CA THR A 26 -7.50 20.65 -10.62
C THR A 26 -8.27 19.33 -10.51
N THR A 27 -7.58 18.26 -10.07
CA THR A 27 -8.12 16.88 -9.96
C THR A 27 -9.10 16.69 -8.79
N GLY A 28 -9.33 17.71 -7.96
CA GLY A 28 -10.24 17.65 -6.82
C GLY A 28 -11.72 17.68 -7.20
N LEU A 29 -12.55 17.01 -6.41
CA LEU A 29 -14.01 17.01 -6.57
C LEU A 29 -14.66 17.95 -5.54
N GLY A 30 -15.51 18.86 -6.02
CA GLY A 30 -16.35 19.67 -5.13
C GLY A 30 -17.37 18.80 -4.40
N THR A 31 -17.94 19.35 -3.32
CA THR A 31 -19.01 18.69 -2.55
C THR A 31 -20.24 19.57 -2.50
N ASP A 32 -21.40 18.95 -2.28
CA ASP A 32 -22.59 19.68 -1.85
C ASP A 32 -22.45 20.16 -0.39
N TRP A 33 -23.43 20.94 0.06
CA TRP A 33 -23.50 21.40 1.45
C TRP A 33 -23.69 20.21 2.39
N ALA A 34 -22.73 20.02 3.28
CA ALA A 34 -22.76 19.01 4.33
C ALA A 34 -22.79 19.69 5.70
N LYS A 35 -23.37 19.03 6.69
CA LYS A 35 -23.40 19.52 8.07
C LYS A 35 -21.98 19.74 8.61
N LEU A 36 -21.74 20.87 9.28
CA LEU A 36 -20.51 21.18 10.00
C LEU A 36 -20.80 21.19 11.50
N ASP A 37 -20.37 20.17 12.21
CA ASP A 37 -20.48 20.15 13.67
C ASP A 37 -19.42 21.07 14.28
N ILE A 38 -19.85 22.26 14.70
CA ILE A 38 -19.00 23.23 15.36
C ILE A 38 -18.99 23.00 16.88
N ARG A 39 -17.83 23.20 17.49
CA ARG A 39 -17.68 23.36 18.94
C ARG A 39 -17.44 24.84 19.21
N ALA A 40 -18.44 25.49 19.78
CA ALA A 40 -18.37 26.90 20.13
C ALA A 40 -17.78 27.07 21.53
N THR A 41 -16.81 27.98 21.67
CA THR A 41 -16.30 28.47 22.94
C THR A 41 -16.28 29.99 22.85
N ASP A 42 -17.12 30.65 23.64
CA ASP A 42 -17.40 32.09 23.54
C ASP A 42 -17.79 32.50 22.10
N ALA A 43 -17.13 33.51 21.53
CA ALA A 43 -17.33 33.99 20.17
C ALA A 43 -16.46 33.27 19.13
N LYS A 44 -15.89 32.09 19.45
CA LYS A 44 -15.05 31.30 18.54
C LYS A 44 -15.64 29.92 18.32
N PHE A 45 -15.30 29.32 17.19
CA PHE A 45 -15.62 27.93 16.92
C PHE A 45 -14.42 27.15 16.38
N GLU A 46 -14.46 25.85 16.64
CA GLU A 46 -13.61 24.85 16.00
C GLU A 46 -14.48 23.74 15.42
N ALA A 47 -14.08 23.22 14.27
CA ALA A 47 -14.77 22.14 13.58
C ALA A 47 -13.78 21.31 12.73
N THR A 48 -14.23 20.14 12.28
CA THR A 48 -13.48 19.34 11.30
C THR A 48 -14.33 19.09 10.07
N ALA A 49 -13.85 19.56 8.92
CA ALA A 49 -14.44 19.33 7.61
C ALA A 49 -13.77 18.13 6.92
N ARG A 50 -14.56 17.21 6.36
CA ARG A 50 -14.08 16.13 5.48
C ARG A 50 -14.04 16.67 4.06
N VAL A 51 -12.85 16.74 3.49
CA VAL A 51 -12.61 17.32 2.15
C VAL A 51 -11.87 16.28 1.32
N PRO A 52 -12.28 16.01 0.07
CA PRO A 52 -11.55 15.12 -0.83
C PRO A 52 -10.12 15.62 -1.06
N ALA A 53 -9.14 14.71 -1.09
CA ALA A 53 -7.81 15.06 -1.56
C ALA A 53 -7.80 15.31 -3.08
N GLY A 54 -6.86 16.11 -3.58
CA GLY A 54 -6.61 16.26 -5.02
C GLY A 54 -6.67 17.67 -5.59
N GLY A 55 -7.40 18.59 -4.97
CA GLY A 55 -7.65 19.90 -5.57
C GLY A 55 -7.18 21.10 -4.77
N TRP A 56 -7.15 22.23 -5.47
CA TRP A 56 -7.38 23.53 -4.86
C TRP A 56 -8.89 23.74 -4.73
N TYR A 57 -9.34 24.10 -3.54
CA TYR A 57 -10.74 24.34 -3.27
C TYR A 57 -10.96 25.73 -2.68
N ARG A 58 -12.19 26.20 -2.83
CA ARG A 58 -12.79 27.20 -1.96
C ARG A 58 -13.63 26.49 -0.91
N LEU A 59 -13.29 26.62 0.36
CA LEU A 59 -14.12 26.16 1.47
C LEU A 59 -15.14 27.24 1.81
N GLU A 60 -16.41 26.91 1.70
CA GLU A 60 -17.51 27.77 2.10
C GLU A 60 -18.18 27.18 3.35
N ILE A 61 -18.50 28.03 4.31
CA ILE A 61 -19.24 27.69 5.53
C ILE A 61 -20.43 28.64 5.64
N ARG A 62 -21.59 28.13 6.05
CA ARG A 62 -22.77 28.95 6.33
C ARG A 62 -23.47 28.51 7.61
N GLY A 63 -24.09 29.46 8.30
CA GLY A 63 -25.00 29.22 9.43
C GLY A 63 -26.43 29.56 9.01
N ARG A 64 -27.40 28.71 9.36
CA ARG A 64 -28.83 28.88 9.03
C ARG A 64 -29.71 28.84 10.28
N VAL A 65 -30.75 29.67 10.33
CA VAL A 65 -31.83 29.63 11.34
C VAL A 65 -33.15 29.67 10.58
N ASN A 66 -34.03 28.66 10.78
CA ASN A 66 -35.31 28.54 10.05
C ASN A 66 -35.15 28.71 8.51
N ASP A 67 -34.13 28.08 7.93
CA ASP A 67 -33.75 28.19 6.52
C ASP A 67 -33.20 29.53 6.01
N ASP A 68 -33.18 30.57 6.85
CA ASP A 68 -32.52 31.82 6.53
C ASP A 68 -31.02 31.74 6.84
N MET A 69 -30.18 32.18 5.89
CA MET A 69 -28.74 32.25 6.10
C MET A 69 -28.39 33.43 7.00
N VAL A 70 -27.91 33.14 8.21
CA VAL A 70 -27.56 34.14 9.22
C VAL A 70 -26.06 34.43 9.30
N ALA A 71 -25.23 33.55 8.74
CA ALA A 71 -23.78 33.73 8.70
C ALA A 71 -23.16 33.03 7.49
N ARG A 72 -22.02 33.55 7.00
CA ARG A 72 -21.21 32.94 5.95
C ARG A 72 -19.72 33.21 6.19
N GLY A 73 -18.89 32.21 5.96
CA GLY A 73 -17.43 32.32 5.94
C GLY A 73 -16.85 31.61 4.71
N VAL A 74 -15.73 32.11 4.19
CA VAL A 74 -15.05 31.54 3.03
C VAL A 74 -13.54 31.55 3.27
N VAL A 75 -12.87 30.46 2.90
CA VAL A 75 -11.41 30.36 2.82
C VAL A 75 -11.02 29.84 1.44
N GLU A 76 -10.18 30.58 0.73
CA GLU A 76 -9.69 30.25 -0.61
C GLU A 76 -8.28 30.84 -0.82
N PRO A 77 -7.36 30.10 -1.44
CA PRO A 77 -7.43 28.68 -1.78
C PRO A 77 -7.17 27.77 -0.55
N ILE A 78 -7.73 26.56 -0.55
CA ILE A 78 -7.33 25.46 0.35
C ILE A 78 -6.84 24.26 -0.47
N GLY A 79 -5.76 23.63 -0.04
CA GLY A 79 -5.22 22.41 -0.67
C GLY A 79 -5.35 21.21 0.27
N VAL A 80 -5.71 20.04 -0.28
CA VAL A 80 -5.76 18.78 0.48
C VAL A 80 -4.93 17.73 -0.23
N GLY A 81 -3.77 17.40 0.34
CA GLY A 81 -2.82 16.45 -0.21
C GLY A 81 -1.73 16.07 0.78
N GLU A 82 -0.52 15.85 0.29
CA GLU A 82 0.61 15.38 1.11
C GLU A 82 1.40 16.55 1.70
N VAL A 83 1.78 16.45 2.97
CA VAL A 83 2.57 17.47 3.68
C VAL A 83 3.81 16.83 4.30
N PHE A 84 4.97 17.45 4.16
CA PHE A 84 6.25 16.96 4.67
C PHE A 84 6.97 18.02 5.50
N VAL A 85 7.66 17.59 6.55
CA VAL A 85 8.61 18.42 7.28
C VAL A 85 10.00 18.12 6.76
N VAL A 86 10.75 19.14 6.35
CA VAL A 86 12.14 19.04 5.94
C VAL A 86 13.03 19.53 7.07
N ALA A 87 13.99 18.71 7.49
CA ALA A 87 14.95 19.05 8.52
C ALA A 87 16.36 18.54 8.17
N GLY A 88 17.38 19.12 8.80
CA GLY A 88 18.79 18.83 8.51
C GLY A 88 19.56 20.10 8.15
N GLN A 89 20.49 20.00 7.20
CA GLN A 89 21.49 21.04 6.96
C GLN A 89 21.70 21.32 5.47
N SER A 90 22.27 22.50 5.18
CA SER A 90 22.79 23.03 3.90
C SER A 90 22.18 22.48 2.62
N TYR A 91 22.45 21.23 2.21
CA TYR A 91 21.78 20.60 1.05
C TYR A 91 20.25 20.60 1.14
N ALA A 92 19.71 20.63 2.36
CA ALA A 92 18.31 20.74 2.67
C ALA A 92 17.76 22.18 2.61
N THR A 93 18.63 23.19 2.65
CA THR A 93 18.26 24.61 2.60
C THR A 93 18.59 25.22 1.22
N ASN A 94 18.57 26.54 1.10
CA ASN A 94 18.86 27.26 -0.13
C ASN A 94 20.38 27.41 -0.36
N CYS A 95 21.18 26.38 -0.14
CA CYS A 95 22.64 26.43 -0.35
C CYS A 95 23.08 25.88 -1.70
N ASN A 96 22.17 25.31 -2.51
CA ASN A 96 22.52 24.72 -3.81
C ASN A 96 22.59 25.78 -4.93
N ASP A 97 23.18 25.41 -6.07
CA ASP A 97 23.59 26.37 -7.09
C ASP A 97 22.41 27.04 -7.81
N GLU A 98 21.47 26.25 -8.36
CA GLU A 98 20.42 26.71 -9.29
C GLU A 98 19.08 26.87 -8.57
N ARG A 99 18.47 28.06 -8.66
CA ARG A 99 17.10 28.28 -8.16
C ARG A 99 16.09 27.67 -9.12
N PHE A 100 15.19 26.84 -8.60
CA PHE A 100 14.08 26.28 -9.37
C PHE A 100 12.75 26.94 -9.04
N ASN A 101 11.89 27.02 -10.05
CA ASN A 101 10.48 27.31 -9.88
C ASN A 101 9.69 26.01 -10.02
N VAL A 102 8.56 25.94 -9.31
CA VAL A 102 7.55 24.89 -9.46
C VAL A 102 7.05 24.89 -10.91
N ALA A 103 7.09 23.72 -11.56
CA ALA A 103 6.68 23.57 -12.95
C ALA A 103 5.16 23.49 -13.11
N ASP A 104 4.42 23.04 -12.09
CA ASP A 104 2.96 23.01 -12.12
C ASP A 104 2.37 24.42 -12.30
N PRO A 105 1.65 24.70 -13.41
CA PRO A 105 1.12 26.03 -13.68
C PRO A 105 0.02 26.46 -12.70
N HIS A 106 -0.56 25.50 -11.96
CA HIS A 106 -1.57 25.75 -10.93
C HIS A 106 -0.95 25.92 -9.52
N GLY A 107 0.39 25.91 -9.41
CA GLY A 107 1.10 26.19 -8.15
C GLY A 107 0.81 25.20 -7.03
N ARG A 108 0.50 23.93 -7.33
CA ARG A 108 0.09 22.89 -6.35
C ARG A 108 1.23 22.35 -5.48
N VAL A 109 2.46 22.79 -5.70
CA VAL A 109 3.60 22.52 -4.82
C VAL A 109 3.87 23.78 -4.00
N VAL A 110 3.70 23.69 -2.68
CA VAL A 110 3.73 24.83 -1.76
C VAL A 110 4.70 24.64 -0.61
N ALA A 111 5.25 25.75 -0.12
CA ALA A 111 6.13 25.81 1.03
C ALA A 111 5.48 26.64 2.14
N PHE A 112 5.58 26.15 3.38
CA PHE A 112 5.11 26.81 4.57
C PHE A 112 6.19 27.71 5.15
N ASP A 113 5.90 29.01 5.22
CA ASP A 113 6.73 30.00 5.91
C ASP A 113 6.30 30.05 7.38
N LEU A 114 7.11 29.41 8.23
CA LEU A 114 6.84 29.32 9.67
C LEU A 114 6.84 30.69 10.36
N ALA A 115 7.61 31.66 9.85
CA ALA A 115 7.69 33.00 10.44
C ALA A 115 6.45 33.84 10.11
N LYS A 116 5.90 33.66 8.91
CA LYS A 116 4.69 34.37 8.45
C LYS A 116 3.39 33.61 8.74
N ASP A 117 3.46 32.35 9.17
CA ASP A 117 2.32 31.45 9.34
C ASP A 117 1.48 31.35 8.04
N SER A 118 2.15 31.18 6.90
CA SER A 118 1.52 31.25 5.58
C SER A 118 2.11 30.27 4.57
N TRP A 119 1.32 29.89 3.57
CA TRP A 119 1.75 29.04 2.46
C TRP A 119 1.99 29.89 1.21
N ALA A 120 3.04 29.55 0.46
CA ALA A 120 3.33 30.13 -0.84
C ALA A 120 3.75 29.03 -1.83
N VAL A 121 3.70 29.29 -3.14
CA VAL A 121 4.27 28.36 -4.14
C VAL A 121 5.73 28.12 -3.80
N ALA A 122 6.16 26.86 -3.82
CA ALA A 122 7.47 26.42 -3.39
C ALA A 122 8.59 26.75 -4.40
N ASN A 123 8.61 27.97 -4.94
CA ASN A 123 9.73 28.46 -5.74
C ASN A 123 10.93 28.73 -4.84
N ASP A 124 12.14 28.58 -5.37
CA ASP A 124 13.35 28.97 -4.67
C ASP A 124 13.54 30.51 -4.67
N PRO A 125 14.06 31.09 -3.57
CA PRO A 125 14.47 30.40 -2.34
C PRO A 125 13.27 29.96 -1.49
N GLN A 126 13.37 28.76 -0.91
CA GLN A 126 12.40 28.28 0.08
C GLN A 126 12.43 29.16 1.34
N PRO A 127 11.32 29.23 2.11
CA PRO A 127 11.26 30.00 3.36
C PRO A 127 12.00 29.32 4.52
N ALA A 128 13.29 28.98 4.31
CA ALA A 128 14.15 28.41 5.32
C ALA A 128 14.61 29.46 6.35
N PRO A 129 14.82 29.09 7.61
CA PRO A 129 15.04 30.04 8.71
C PRO A 129 16.46 30.63 8.81
N ASP A 130 17.40 30.20 7.95
CA ASP A 130 18.82 30.56 8.03
C ASP A 130 19.24 31.72 7.12
N GLY A 131 18.30 32.28 6.37
CA GLY A 131 18.55 33.41 5.46
C GLY A 131 19.33 33.04 4.20
N SER A 132 19.55 31.75 3.94
CA SER A 132 20.13 31.27 2.69
C SER A 132 19.24 31.63 1.49
N ASP A 133 19.86 31.92 0.35
CA ASP A 133 19.19 32.51 -0.80
C ASP A 133 19.41 31.77 -2.13
N GLY A 134 20.11 30.64 -2.15
CA GLY A 134 20.35 29.84 -3.35
C GLY A 134 19.17 28.95 -3.76
N GLY A 135 19.50 27.84 -4.40
CA GLY A 135 18.56 26.83 -4.83
C GLY A 135 18.36 25.71 -3.81
N SER A 136 17.28 24.96 -3.99
CA SER A 136 16.98 23.76 -3.21
C SER A 136 16.61 22.58 -4.11
N ILE A 137 16.36 21.42 -3.52
CA ILE A 137 15.89 20.23 -4.25
C ILE A 137 14.36 20.10 -4.23
N TRP A 138 13.68 20.92 -3.42
CA TRP A 138 12.28 20.73 -3.06
C TRP A 138 11.27 21.09 -4.17
N PRO A 139 11.47 22.13 -5.02
CA PRO A 139 10.61 22.37 -6.16
C PRO A 139 10.54 21.18 -7.14
N PRO A 140 11.66 20.69 -7.74
CA PRO A 140 11.60 19.57 -8.68
C PRO A 140 11.15 18.25 -8.01
N PHE A 141 11.44 18.07 -6.72
CA PHE A 141 10.95 16.92 -5.96
C PHE A 141 9.43 16.97 -5.76
N GLY A 142 8.90 18.12 -5.39
CA GLY A 142 7.47 18.33 -5.25
C GLY A 142 6.72 18.14 -6.56
N ASP A 143 7.28 18.61 -7.69
CA ASP A 143 6.70 18.36 -9.01
C ASP A 143 6.65 16.86 -9.36
N ALA A 144 7.70 16.11 -9.01
CA ALA A 144 7.72 14.65 -9.20
C ALA A 144 6.65 13.95 -8.35
N LEU A 145 6.48 14.34 -7.08
CA LEU A 145 5.44 13.80 -6.21
C LEU A 145 4.03 14.18 -6.67
N LEU A 146 3.81 15.42 -7.10
CA LEU A 146 2.55 15.90 -7.63
C LEU A 146 2.14 15.08 -8.86
N LYS A 147 3.09 14.79 -9.75
CA LYS A 147 2.87 13.95 -10.93
C LYS A 147 2.44 12.52 -10.57
N GLU A 148 3.01 11.96 -9.51
CA GLU A 148 2.69 10.60 -9.06
C GLU A 148 1.37 10.54 -8.30
N PHE A 149 1.20 11.38 -7.28
CA PHE A 149 0.08 11.29 -6.34
C PHE A 149 -1.15 12.07 -6.79
N GLN A 150 -1.02 13.00 -7.74
CA GLN A 150 -2.12 13.81 -8.27
C GLN A 150 -2.88 14.60 -7.18
N VAL A 151 -2.17 15.00 -6.12
CA VAL A 151 -2.65 15.85 -5.01
C VAL A 151 -1.67 16.99 -4.72
N PRO A 152 -2.11 18.13 -4.14
CA PRO A 152 -1.21 19.19 -3.70
C PRO A 152 -0.11 18.68 -2.75
N ILE A 153 1.10 19.22 -2.88
CA ILE A 153 2.28 18.82 -2.11
C ILE A 153 2.76 20.02 -1.28
N GLY A 154 2.87 19.84 0.04
CA GLY A 154 3.32 20.87 0.97
C GLY A 154 4.65 20.52 1.64
N PHE A 155 5.56 21.48 1.75
CA PHE A 155 6.81 21.36 2.50
C PHE A 155 6.90 22.41 3.61
N ALA A 156 7.34 22.02 4.81
CA ALA A 156 7.79 22.96 5.83
C ALA A 156 9.28 22.76 6.08
N ASN A 157 10.10 23.68 5.56
CA ASN A 157 11.54 23.57 5.66
C ASN A 157 12.07 24.30 6.89
N VAL A 158 12.52 23.51 7.87
CA VAL A 158 13.14 24.02 9.11
C VAL A 158 14.65 23.80 9.16
N ALA A 159 15.26 23.30 8.06
CA ALA A 159 16.69 23.04 7.98
C ALA A 159 17.53 24.32 8.15
N VAL A 160 18.75 24.15 8.66
CA VAL A 160 19.69 25.26 8.90
C VAL A 160 21.09 24.83 8.46
N GLY A 161 21.72 25.64 7.60
CA GLY A 161 23.09 25.47 7.14
C GLY A 161 24.12 25.35 8.28
N GLY A 162 25.11 24.48 8.10
CA GLY A 162 26.23 24.33 9.05
C GLY A 162 25.85 23.77 10.43
N THR A 163 24.75 23.03 10.54
CA THR A 163 24.29 22.49 11.83
C THR A 163 24.53 20.99 11.93
N SER A 164 25.00 20.54 13.09
CA SER A 164 25.15 19.13 13.47
C SER A 164 23.95 18.63 14.28
N SER A 165 23.81 17.32 14.46
CA SER A 165 22.75 16.72 15.28
C SER A 165 22.65 17.29 16.70
N MET A 166 23.75 17.76 17.28
CA MET A 166 23.77 18.38 18.62
C MET A 166 22.85 19.61 18.72
N GLN A 167 22.77 20.44 17.67
CA GLN A 167 21.95 21.65 17.69
C GLN A 167 20.44 21.37 17.59
N TRP A 168 20.09 20.15 17.18
CA TRP A 168 18.72 19.67 17.03
C TRP A 168 18.17 18.99 18.29
N MET A 169 19.03 18.72 19.29
CA MET A 169 18.66 18.13 20.57
C MET A 169 17.59 18.95 21.29
N PRO A 170 16.77 18.37 22.19
CA PRO A 170 15.70 19.09 22.89
C PRO A 170 16.15 20.38 23.60
N GLU A 171 17.37 20.38 24.15
CA GLU A 171 18.04 21.52 24.76
C GLU A 171 18.73 22.47 23.75
N GLY A 172 18.85 22.04 22.50
CA GLY A 172 19.43 22.78 21.39
C GLY A 172 18.49 23.82 20.80
N THR A 173 19.07 24.76 20.05
CA THR A 173 18.35 25.94 19.53
C THR A 173 17.39 25.64 18.39
N LEU A 174 17.52 24.48 17.72
CA LEU A 174 16.72 24.14 16.53
C LEU A 174 15.50 23.28 16.86
N HIS A 175 15.53 22.55 17.98
CA HIS A 175 14.42 21.68 18.38
C HIS A 175 13.09 22.41 18.60
N PRO A 176 13.04 23.60 19.24
CA PRO A 176 11.80 24.33 19.39
C PRO A 176 11.14 24.64 18.04
N ARG A 177 11.93 24.93 17.00
CA ARG A 177 11.41 25.21 15.65
C ARG A 177 10.86 23.98 14.97
N LEU A 178 11.56 22.84 15.08
CA LEU A 178 11.07 21.55 14.60
C LEU A 178 9.70 21.25 15.23
N VAL A 179 9.60 21.35 16.56
CA VAL A 179 8.36 21.13 17.30
C VAL A 179 7.27 22.10 16.86
N GLN A 180 7.58 23.39 16.75
CA GLN A 180 6.63 24.42 16.34
C GLN A 180 6.08 24.15 14.93
N ALA A 181 6.94 23.80 13.97
CA ALA A 181 6.50 23.48 12.61
C ALA A 181 5.49 22.33 12.60
N GLY A 182 5.80 21.20 13.25
CA GLY A 182 4.85 20.09 13.29
C GLY A 182 3.55 20.42 14.02
N LYS A 183 3.59 21.27 15.06
CA LYS A 183 2.35 21.76 15.72
C LYS A 183 1.52 22.65 14.81
N SER A 184 2.14 23.56 14.05
CA SER A 184 1.44 24.45 13.11
C SER A 184 0.80 23.67 11.96
N LEU A 185 1.46 22.62 11.46
CA LEU A 185 0.96 21.79 10.37
C LEU A 185 -0.12 20.79 10.81
N GLY A 186 -0.09 20.36 12.08
CA GLY A 186 -0.89 19.24 12.55
C GLY A 186 -0.34 17.91 12.01
N ARG A 187 -1.17 17.13 11.31
CA ARG A 187 -0.73 15.84 10.75
C ARG A 187 0.04 16.05 9.44
N PHE A 188 1.19 15.39 9.33
CA PHE A 188 2.01 15.36 8.11
C PHE A 188 2.56 13.95 7.84
N ARG A 189 3.03 13.73 6.62
CA ARG A 189 3.37 12.41 6.07
C ARG A 189 4.66 11.84 6.65
N ALA A 190 5.72 12.63 6.67
CA ALA A 190 7.04 12.21 7.11
C ALA A 190 7.94 13.41 7.44
N VAL A 191 9.02 13.13 8.18
CA VAL A 191 10.18 14.03 8.28
C VAL A 191 11.23 13.58 7.27
N LEU A 192 11.68 14.48 6.42
CA LEU A 192 12.76 14.28 5.46
C LEU A 192 14.05 14.84 6.08
N TRP A 193 14.92 13.95 6.54
CA TRP A 193 16.14 14.29 7.29
C TRP A 193 17.37 14.24 6.37
N GLN A 194 17.79 15.41 5.89
CA GLN A 194 18.94 15.58 4.99
C GLN A 194 20.11 16.16 5.81
N GLN A 195 20.85 15.28 6.48
CA GLN A 195 21.84 15.63 7.50
C GLN A 195 23.05 14.67 7.45
N GLY A 196 24.22 15.14 7.89
CA GLY A 196 25.34 14.25 8.21
C GLY A 196 26.70 14.92 8.09
N GLU A 197 26.89 15.80 7.12
CA GLU A 197 28.15 16.49 6.85
C GLU A 197 28.70 17.26 8.06
N SER A 198 27.89 18.11 8.70
CA SER A 198 28.36 18.87 9.86
C SER A 198 28.69 17.97 11.05
N ASP A 199 28.08 16.79 11.16
CA ASP A 199 28.44 15.78 12.15
C ASP A 199 29.79 15.12 11.84
N VAL A 200 30.15 14.96 10.55
CA VAL A 200 31.49 14.54 10.12
C VAL A 200 32.54 15.60 10.53
N ILE A 201 32.27 16.88 10.26
CA ILE A 201 33.16 18.00 10.61
C ILE A 201 33.31 18.11 12.13
N ALA A 202 32.22 17.98 12.88
CA ALA A 202 32.21 18.01 14.33
C ALA A 202 32.87 16.78 14.98
N LYS A 203 33.26 15.77 14.18
CA LYS A 203 33.80 14.49 14.65
C LYS A 203 32.85 13.77 15.62
N THR A 204 31.54 13.91 15.41
CA THR A 204 30.52 13.19 16.19
C THR A 204 30.76 11.68 16.10
N THR A 205 30.70 10.99 17.23
CA THR A 205 30.82 9.52 17.25
C THR A 205 29.54 8.87 16.71
N ALA A 206 29.63 7.64 16.23
CA ALA A 206 28.45 6.93 15.73
C ALA A 206 27.38 6.79 16.83
N GLU A 207 27.80 6.43 18.04
CA GLU A 207 26.93 6.26 19.20
C GLU A 207 26.22 7.56 19.56
N THR A 208 26.96 8.68 19.56
CA THR A 208 26.40 10.01 19.84
C THR A 208 25.40 10.40 18.76
N TYR A 209 25.72 10.19 17.47
CA TYR A 209 24.79 10.51 16.38
C TYR A 209 23.50 9.70 16.48
N VAL A 210 23.59 8.39 16.72
CA VAL A 210 22.42 7.51 16.95
C VAL A 210 21.60 8.00 18.14
N ALA A 211 22.24 8.27 19.28
CA ALA A 211 21.56 8.75 20.48
C ALA A 211 20.86 10.09 20.24
N ASN A 212 21.52 11.02 19.54
CA ASN A 212 20.96 12.33 19.23
C ASN A 212 19.71 12.18 18.37
N VAL A 213 19.80 11.55 17.20
CA VAL A 213 18.67 11.44 16.26
C VAL A 213 17.47 10.73 16.89
N LYS A 214 17.70 9.70 17.73
CA LYS A 214 16.63 9.06 18.53
C LYS A 214 15.95 10.05 19.47
N THR A 215 16.74 10.75 20.29
CA THR A 215 16.23 11.70 21.28
C THR A 215 15.44 12.83 20.62
N ILE A 216 15.94 13.35 19.50
CA ILE A 216 15.29 14.39 18.71
C ILE A 216 13.92 13.88 18.22
N ARG A 217 13.87 12.71 17.59
CA ARG A 217 12.61 12.13 17.09
C ARG A 217 11.62 11.89 18.22
N GLU A 218 12.04 11.25 19.31
CA GLU A 218 11.18 10.90 20.44
C GLU A 218 10.58 12.14 21.09
N SER A 219 11.41 13.17 21.34
CA SER A 219 10.96 14.45 21.90
C SER A 219 9.98 15.18 20.95
N ALA A 220 10.31 15.24 19.65
CA ALA A 220 9.46 15.90 18.68
C ALA A 220 8.11 15.19 18.52
N ALA A 221 8.11 13.86 18.38
CA ALA A 221 6.91 13.05 18.24
C ALA A 221 6.00 13.15 19.49
N LYS A 222 6.59 13.15 20.69
CA LYS A 222 5.85 13.40 21.94
C LYS A 222 5.22 14.79 21.94
N ALA A 223 5.93 15.81 21.47
CA ALA A 223 5.41 17.17 21.42
C ALA A 223 4.31 17.38 20.36
N TRP A 224 4.29 16.56 19.31
CA TRP A 224 3.27 16.57 18.25
C TRP A 224 2.06 15.68 18.55
N ASP A 225 2.16 14.78 19.53
CA ASP A 225 1.13 13.78 19.85
C ASP A 225 0.82 12.82 18.67
N PHE A 226 1.83 12.57 17.82
CA PHE A 226 1.82 11.48 16.84
C PHE A 226 3.24 11.17 16.34
N GLU A 227 3.42 9.98 15.77
CA GLU A 227 4.73 9.47 15.34
C GLU A 227 4.86 9.33 13.81
N PRO A 228 5.26 10.39 13.08
CA PRO A 228 5.58 10.25 11.65
C PRO A 228 6.88 9.45 11.47
N PRO A 229 7.02 8.72 10.33
CA PRO A 229 8.30 8.14 9.96
C PRO A 229 9.33 9.22 9.62
N TRP A 230 10.59 8.96 9.96
CA TRP A 230 11.75 9.80 9.63
C TRP A 230 12.58 9.11 8.55
N LEU A 231 12.72 9.75 7.38
CA LEU A 231 13.54 9.25 6.29
C LEU A 231 14.92 9.89 6.36
N LEU A 232 15.95 9.08 6.58
CA LEU A 232 17.31 9.53 6.83
C LEU A 232 18.17 9.42 5.57
N ALA A 233 18.51 10.54 4.94
CA ALA A 233 19.42 10.54 3.81
C ALA A 233 20.88 10.34 4.26
N LYS A 234 21.67 9.63 3.47
CA LYS A 234 23.14 9.69 3.59
C LYS A 234 23.60 10.94 2.85
N SER A 235 23.84 11.99 3.64
CA SER A 235 24.27 13.31 3.18
C SER A 235 25.51 13.74 3.98
N THR A 236 26.57 12.95 3.84
CA THR A 236 27.82 13.07 4.60
C THR A 236 28.98 13.61 3.77
N LEU A 237 28.81 13.90 2.47
CA LEU A 237 29.90 14.33 1.60
C LEU A 237 29.87 15.84 1.32
N HIS A 238 31.01 16.52 1.51
CA HIS A 238 31.25 17.90 1.01
C HIS A 238 32.65 18.03 0.40
N PRO A 239 32.81 17.70 -0.89
CA PRO A 239 34.11 17.41 -1.50
C PRO A 239 35.05 18.61 -1.60
N THR A 240 34.53 19.83 -1.48
CA THR A 240 35.34 21.06 -1.52
C THR A 240 35.66 21.64 -0.13
N VAL A 241 35.15 21.06 0.96
CA VAL A 241 35.34 21.56 2.33
C VAL A 241 36.24 20.62 3.12
N TYR A 242 36.07 19.31 2.96
CA TYR A 242 36.96 18.31 3.55
C TYR A 242 37.07 17.06 2.67
N ASN A 243 38.03 16.21 3.02
CA ASN A 243 38.13 14.83 2.56
C ASN A 243 38.33 13.94 3.79
N ASN A 244 37.27 13.27 4.23
CA ASN A 244 37.29 12.48 5.47
C ASN A 244 36.45 11.21 5.34
N PRO A 245 36.88 10.22 4.52
CA PRO A 245 36.12 9.01 4.26
C PRO A 245 35.84 8.19 5.52
N GLU A 246 36.72 8.26 6.53
CA GLU A 246 36.51 7.60 7.81
C GLU A 246 35.35 8.24 8.60
N GLY A 247 35.33 9.56 8.70
CA GLY A 247 34.25 10.29 9.34
C GLY A 247 32.91 10.15 8.59
N GLU A 248 32.95 10.20 7.26
CA GLU A 248 31.80 9.90 6.39
C GLU A 248 31.27 8.50 6.68
N GLY A 249 32.14 7.48 6.63
CA GLY A 249 31.79 6.09 6.93
C GLY A 249 31.19 5.91 8.33
N ARG A 250 31.71 6.63 9.33
CA ARG A 250 31.18 6.60 10.71
C ARG A 250 29.74 7.07 10.79
N ILE A 251 29.41 8.23 10.21
CA ILE A 251 28.05 8.77 10.23
C ILE A 251 27.11 7.95 9.34
N ARG A 252 27.60 7.47 8.19
CA ARG A 252 26.83 6.55 7.32
C ARG A 252 26.45 5.26 8.05
N GLY A 253 27.39 4.66 8.78
CA GLY A 253 27.12 3.48 9.62
C GLY A 253 26.12 3.77 10.74
N ALA A 254 26.19 4.95 11.36
CA ALA A 254 25.21 5.37 12.35
C ALA A 254 23.78 5.50 11.76
N ILE A 255 23.66 6.03 10.53
CA ILE A 255 22.39 6.04 9.79
C ILE A 255 21.91 4.61 9.52
N ASP A 256 22.81 3.70 9.11
CA ASP A 256 22.47 2.29 8.87
C ASP A 256 21.97 1.58 10.14
N GLU A 257 22.45 1.96 11.34
CA GLU A 257 21.90 1.45 12.60
C GLU A 257 20.52 2.07 12.92
N LEU A 258 20.34 3.37 12.69
CA LEU A 258 19.06 4.05 12.94
C LEU A 258 17.93 3.48 12.09
N VAL A 259 18.15 3.20 10.81
CA VAL A 259 17.10 2.69 9.89
C VAL A 259 16.60 1.30 10.26
N LYS A 260 17.31 0.55 11.11
CA LYS A 260 16.86 -0.74 11.65
C LYS A 260 15.85 -0.58 12.79
N LEU A 261 15.71 0.64 13.33
CA LEU A 261 14.84 0.93 14.47
C LEU A 261 13.44 1.36 14.02
N PRO A 262 12.39 1.08 14.82
CA PRO A 262 11.04 1.54 14.53
C PRO A 262 10.97 3.06 14.35
N GLY A 263 10.14 3.51 13.41
CA GLY A 263 9.93 4.93 13.15
C GLY A 263 10.99 5.60 12.26
N PHE A 264 12.07 4.91 11.93
CA PHE A 264 13.07 5.36 10.95
C PHE A 264 12.97 4.58 9.64
N ARG A 265 13.33 5.23 8.54
CA ARG A 265 13.36 4.67 7.18
C ARG A 265 14.59 5.17 6.44
N ALA A 266 15.04 4.38 5.48
CA ALA A 266 16.16 4.77 4.64
C ALA A 266 15.75 5.89 3.68
N GLY A 267 16.42 7.04 3.79
CA GLY A 267 16.42 8.10 2.78
C GLY A 267 17.40 7.78 1.63
N PRO A 268 17.54 8.69 0.66
CA PRO A 268 18.47 8.49 -0.45
C PRO A 268 19.94 8.58 -0.01
N ASP A 269 20.80 7.86 -0.71
CA ASP A 269 22.24 8.00 -0.56
C ASP A 269 22.79 9.07 -1.49
N THR A 270 22.63 10.33 -1.08
CA THR A 270 23.01 11.47 -1.91
C THR A 270 24.52 11.63 -2.07
N ASP A 271 25.34 10.98 -1.24
CA ASP A 271 26.81 11.02 -1.37
C ASP A 271 27.29 10.40 -2.68
N THR A 272 26.49 9.50 -3.28
CA THR A 272 26.76 8.90 -4.60
C THR A 272 26.78 9.93 -5.74
N LEU A 273 26.15 11.09 -5.55
CA LEU A 273 26.17 12.19 -6.49
C LEU A 273 27.53 12.87 -6.44
N THR A 274 28.42 12.52 -7.36
CA THR A 274 29.79 13.05 -7.48
C THR A 274 30.00 13.74 -8.83
N GLY A 275 31.18 14.31 -9.08
CA GLY A 275 31.53 14.93 -10.37
C GLY A 275 30.62 16.12 -10.70
N GLU A 276 30.01 16.10 -11.90
CA GLU A 276 29.12 17.17 -12.39
C GLU A 276 27.91 17.47 -11.49
N ASN A 277 27.58 16.57 -10.56
CA ASN A 277 26.50 16.76 -9.60
C ASN A 277 26.87 17.70 -8.44
N ARG A 278 28.15 18.02 -8.27
CA ARG A 278 28.65 18.88 -7.20
C ARG A 278 29.14 20.18 -7.80
N GLY A 279 28.80 21.27 -7.14
CA GLY A 279 29.30 22.59 -7.46
C GLY A 279 30.82 22.68 -7.24
N ASP A 280 31.51 23.39 -8.12
CA ASP A 280 32.95 23.62 -8.03
C ASP A 280 33.31 24.77 -7.08
N ALA A 281 34.60 25.10 -6.96
CA ALA A 281 35.07 26.19 -6.09
C ALA A 281 34.55 27.60 -6.46
N LYS A 282 34.02 27.78 -7.69
CA LYS A 282 33.45 29.03 -8.21
C LYS A 282 31.92 29.09 -8.06
N SER A 283 31.30 28.00 -7.57
CA SER A 283 29.87 27.88 -7.29
C SER A 283 29.57 28.03 -5.78
N ARG A 284 28.35 27.68 -5.35
CA ARG A 284 28.01 27.58 -3.92
C ARG A 284 28.58 26.32 -3.26
N ARG A 285 29.27 25.46 -4.02
CA ARG A 285 30.01 24.26 -3.57
C ARG A 285 29.15 23.11 -3.03
N HIS A 286 27.84 23.19 -3.23
CA HIS A 286 26.85 22.18 -2.83
C HIS A 286 26.44 21.33 -4.05
N PHE A 287 25.14 21.02 -4.24
CA PHE A 287 24.70 20.41 -5.49
C PHE A 287 24.73 21.44 -6.62
N SER A 288 25.23 21.01 -7.78
CA SER A 288 24.99 21.72 -9.03
C SER A 288 23.52 21.60 -9.43
N GLY A 289 23.06 22.37 -10.42
CA GLY A 289 21.70 22.23 -10.93
C GLY A 289 21.35 20.80 -11.42
N ILE A 290 22.33 20.08 -11.99
CA ILE A 290 22.16 18.67 -12.37
C ILE A 290 22.04 17.78 -11.11
N GLY A 291 22.91 18.02 -10.12
CA GLY A 291 22.87 17.29 -8.84
C GLY A 291 21.58 17.50 -8.08
N GLN A 292 21.02 18.72 -8.09
CA GLN A 292 19.75 19.04 -7.44
C GLN A 292 18.59 18.23 -8.03
N ARG A 293 18.48 18.17 -9.36
CA ARG A 293 17.45 17.39 -10.07
C ARG A 293 17.59 15.89 -9.76
N ARG A 294 18.81 15.35 -9.81
CA ARG A 294 19.05 13.93 -9.49
C ARG A 294 18.80 13.63 -8.01
N ALA A 295 19.17 14.52 -7.09
CA ALA A 295 18.85 14.36 -5.67
C ALA A 295 17.33 14.37 -5.42
N ALA A 296 16.59 15.24 -6.11
CA ALA A 296 15.13 15.27 -6.09
C ALA A 296 14.53 13.95 -6.61
N GLU A 297 15.05 13.40 -7.72
CA GLU A 297 14.65 12.08 -8.24
C GLU A 297 14.95 10.94 -7.25
N MET A 298 16.09 10.99 -6.56
CA MET A 298 16.44 9.99 -5.54
C MET A 298 15.49 10.04 -4.35
N TRP A 299 15.15 11.24 -3.86
CA TRP A 299 14.13 11.43 -2.83
C TRP A 299 12.76 10.95 -3.30
N PHE A 300 12.37 11.24 -4.55
CA PHE A 300 11.14 10.76 -5.15
C PHE A 300 11.08 9.24 -5.21
N ALA A 301 12.14 8.59 -5.69
CA ALA A 301 12.22 7.13 -5.76
C ALA A 301 12.09 6.48 -4.38
N VAL A 302 12.69 7.08 -3.36
CA VAL A 302 12.54 6.62 -1.97
C VAL A 302 11.10 6.80 -1.49
N LEU A 303 10.51 8.00 -1.59
CA LEU A 303 9.13 8.20 -1.13
C LEU A 303 8.13 7.32 -1.88
N LYS A 304 8.28 7.17 -3.19
CA LYS A 304 7.43 6.30 -4.00
C LYS A 304 7.51 4.85 -3.52
N ARG A 305 8.71 4.37 -3.16
CA ARG A 305 8.90 3.04 -2.57
C ARG A 305 8.30 2.92 -1.17
N GLU A 306 8.56 3.89 -0.29
CA GLU A 306 8.16 3.83 1.12
C GLU A 306 6.65 4.07 1.32
N PHE A 307 6.02 4.84 0.44
CA PHE A 307 4.65 5.34 0.59
C PHE A 307 3.72 4.97 -0.56
N ALA A 308 4.15 4.01 -1.35
CA ALA A 308 3.38 3.29 -2.34
C ALA A 308 2.03 2.71 -1.83
N ASP A 309 1.84 2.66 -0.51
CA ASP A 309 0.65 2.16 0.20
C ASP A 309 -0.33 3.26 0.65
N ALA A 310 -0.19 4.53 0.24
CA ALA A 310 -1.01 5.61 0.81
C ALA A 310 -1.48 6.74 -0.13
N THR A 311 -1.90 6.41 -1.34
CA THR A 311 -2.68 7.35 -2.15
C THR A 311 -4.05 7.61 -1.47
N PRO A 312 -4.51 8.87 -1.34
CA PRO A 312 -5.64 9.22 -0.49
C PRO A 312 -7.02 8.76 -0.98
N ARG A 313 -7.80 8.27 -0.01
CA ARG A 313 -9.20 7.86 -0.08
C ARG A 313 -10.10 8.98 -0.63
N LYS A 314 -10.87 8.70 -1.69
CA LYS A 314 -12.11 9.42 -2.01
C LYS A 314 -13.11 9.21 -0.87
N ASN A 315 -13.38 10.24 -0.06
CA ASN A 315 -14.53 10.26 0.83
C ASN A 315 -15.57 11.23 0.26
N LEU A 316 -16.60 10.65 -0.36
CA LEU A 316 -17.93 11.27 -0.43
C LEU A 316 -18.45 11.35 1.03
N ALA A 317 -19.01 12.49 1.41
CA ALA A 317 -19.53 12.72 2.74
C ALA A 317 -20.89 12.01 2.93
N ASP A 318 -21.10 11.56 4.17
CA ASP A 318 -22.38 11.16 4.75
C ASP A 318 -23.39 12.32 4.59
N ASP A 319 -24.37 12.14 3.71
CA ASP A 319 -25.73 12.56 3.99
C ASP A 319 -26.18 11.89 5.30
N SER A 320 -27.21 12.40 5.96
CA SER A 320 -27.84 11.69 7.08
C SER A 320 -28.61 10.43 6.64
N GLU A 321 -28.10 9.70 5.66
CA GLU A 321 -28.26 8.26 5.53
C GLU A 321 -26.94 7.68 6.01
N LYS A 322 -26.95 6.92 7.12
CA LYS A 322 -25.81 6.07 7.49
C LYS A 322 -25.21 5.52 6.20
N SER A 323 -23.97 5.92 5.84
CA SER A 323 -23.27 5.32 4.71
C SER A 323 -23.56 3.83 4.74
N PRO A 324 -24.19 3.27 3.69
CA PRO A 324 -24.81 1.96 3.80
C PRO A 324 -23.74 0.99 4.29
N PRO A 325 -24.07 0.14 5.28
CA PRO A 325 -23.10 -0.79 5.87
C PRO A 325 -22.40 -1.53 4.74
N PHE A 326 -21.11 -1.85 4.91
CA PHE A 326 -20.35 -2.51 3.86
C PHE A 326 -21.12 -3.71 3.33
N ARG A 327 -21.45 -3.68 2.04
CA ARG A 327 -22.30 -4.70 1.43
C ARG A 327 -21.45 -5.82 0.87
N VAL A 328 -21.56 -7.01 1.44
CA VAL A 328 -21.12 -8.25 0.80
C VAL A 328 -22.12 -8.69 -0.26
N HIS A 329 -21.68 -9.52 -1.20
CA HIS A 329 -22.61 -10.14 -2.15
C HIS A 329 -23.49 -11.16 -1.41
N ALA A 330 -24.77 -11.23 -1.80
CA ALA A 330 -25.71 -12.19 -1.24
C ALA A 330 -25.50 -13.57 -1.90
N TRP A 331 -24.39 -14.24 -1.57
CA TRP A 331 -24.01 -15.53 -2.15
C TRP A 331 -25.03 -16.63 -1.83
N GLN A 332 -25.63 -17.17 -2.87
CA GLN A 332 -26.54 -18.30 -2.83
C GLN A 332 -25.78 -19.58 -3.19
N ARG A 333 -25.58 -20.45 -2.21
CA ARG A 333 -24.94 -21.76 -2.41
C ARG A 333 -25.78 -22.63 -3.35
N ASP A 334 -25.11 -23.34 -4.25
CA ASP A 334 -25.79 -24.36 -5.05
C ASP A 334 -26.17 -25.55 -4.16
N ALA A 335 -27.42 -26.00 -4.26
CA ALA A 335 -27.94 -27.13 -3.48
C ALA A 335 -27.23 -28.46 -3.80
N ARG A 336 -26.56 -28.54 -4.95
CA ARG A 336 -25.79 -29.72 -5.40
C ARG A 336 -24.36 -29.74 -4.86
N ASN A 337 -23.95 -28.76 -4.05
CA ASN A 337 -22.62 -28.73 -3.49
C ASN A 337 -22.31 -29.96 -2.61
N PRO A 338 -21.06 -30.49 -2.66
CA PRO A 338 -19.95 -30.06 -3.52
C PRO A 338 -20.17 -30.49 -4.97
N VAL A 339 -19.93 -29.58 -5.93
CA VAL A 339 -20.07 -29.85 -7.37
C VAL A 339 -18.90 -30.70 -7.93
N LEU A 340 -17.75 -30.67 -7.25
CA LEU A 340 -16.61 -31.52 -7.58
C LEU A 340 -16.07 -32.20 -6.31
N PRO A 341 -16.66 -33.33 -5.86
CA PRO A 341 -16.12 -34.11 -4.76
C PRO A 341 -14.83 -34.86 -5.18
N PRO A 342 -13.96 -35.20 -4.21
CA PRO A 342 -12.80 -36.06 -4.46
C PRO A 342 -13.22 -37.50 -4.78
N GLY A 343 -12.32 -38.27 -5.38
CA GLY A 343 -12.57 -39.67 -5.73
C GLY A 343 -13.18 -39.91 -7.11
N GLY A 344 -13.33 -38.86 -7.92
CA GLY A 344 -13.76 -39.00 -9.32
C GLY A 344 -12.68 -39.58 -10.24
N GLY A 345 -11.40 -39.50 -9.85
CA GLY A 345 -10.28 -40.18 -10.48
C GLY A 345 -9.21 -40.60 -9.46
N GLU A 346 -8.27 -41.43 -9.90
CA GLU A 346 -7.17 -41.87 -9.01
C GLU A 346 -6.19 -40.73 -8.65
N PHE A 347 -6.17 -39.65 -9.44
CA PHE A 347 -5.30 -38.49 -9.24
C PHE A 347 -5.87 -37.43 -8.28
N ASP A 348 -7.18 -37.44 -8.00
CA ASP A 348 -7.88 -36.53 -7.09
C ASP A 348 -8.68 -37.27 -6.01
N LYS A 349 -8.21 -38.48 -5.68
CA LYS A 349 -8.84 -39.41 -4.74
C LYS A 349 -9.06 -38.86 -3.33
N THR A 350 -8.14 -38.01 -2.86
CA THR A 350 -8.10 -37.54 -1.46
C THR A 350 -8.55 -36.10 -1.30
N CYS A 351 -8.39 -35.25 -2.31
CA CYS A 351 -8.88 -33.88 -2.31
C CYS A 351 -9.01 -33.33 -3.73
N CYS A 352 -9.94 -32.37 -3.88
CA CYS A 352 -10.00 -31.42 -4.99
C CYS A 352 -9.91 -30.03 -4.37
N MET A 353 -8.83 -29.28 -4.63
CA MET A 353 -8.53 -28.05 -3.89
C MET A 353 -8.09 -26.89 -4.78
N ASN A 354 -8.17 -25.67 -4.24
CA ASN A 354 -7.72 -24.43 -4.86
C ASN A 354 -8.29 -24.19 -6.28
N PRO A 355 -9.61 -23.99 -6.42
CA PRO A 355 -10.23 -23.77 -7.72
C PRO A 355 -9.70 -22.48 -8.38
N PHE A 356 -9.38 -22.57 -9.66
CA PHE A 356 -9.16 -21.42 -10.54
C PHE A 356 -9.86 -21.70 -11.86
N VAL A 357 -10.72 -20.79 -12.33
CA VAL A 357 -11.62 -21.05 -13.44
C VAL A 357 -11.33 -20.09 -14.58
N VAL A 358 -11.18 -20.63 -15.79
CA VAL A 358 -11.21 -19.88 -17.05
C VAL A 358 -12.52 -20.21 -17.75
N THR A 359 -13.23 -19.21 -18.27
CA THR A 359 -14.43 -19.43 -19.09
C THR A 359 -14.06 -19.40 -20.56
N ARG A 360 -14.48 -20.41 -21.31
CA ARG A 360 -14.20 -20.52 -22.75
C ARG A 360 -15.32 -21.29 -23.45
N GLU A 361 -15.81 -20.74 -24.56
CA GLU A 361 -16.75 -21.44 -25.46
C GLU A 361 -18.00 -22.03 -24.77
N GLY A 362 -18.50 -21.37 -23.70
CA GLY A 362 -19.66 -21.83 -22.95
C GLY A 362 -19.36 -22.87 -21.86
N GLU A 363 -18.09 -23.13 -21.56
CA GLU A 363 -17.64 -24.05 -20.52
C GLU A 363 -16.79 -23.36 -19.45
N TYR A 364 -16.86 -23.88 -18.22
CA TYR A 364 -15.84 -23.67 -17.21
C TYR A 364 -14.68 -24.62 -17.44
N TRP A 365 -13.48 -24.07 -17.41
CA TRP A 365 -12.22 -24.81 -17.37
C TRP A 365 -11.64 -24.62 -15.97
N LEU A 366 -11.88 -25.59 -15.10
CA LEU A 366 -11.47 -25.59 -13.70
C LEU A 366 -10.09 -26.22 -13.56
N PHE A 367 -9.11 -25.36 -13.27
CA PHE A 367 -7.80 -25.75 -12.79
C PHE A 367 -7.88 -25.94 -11.28
N TYR A 368 -7.44 -27.08 -10.78
CA TYR A 368 -7.50 -27.40 -9.36
C TYR A 368 -6.33 -28.32 -8.99
N ALA A 369 -5.95 -28.37 -7.71
CA ALA A 369 -5.04 -29.39 -7.24
C ALA A 369 -5.80 -30.66 -6.85
N GLY A 370 -5.43 -31.79 -7.47
CA GLY A 370 -5.92 -33.13 -7.14
C GLY A 370 -4.91 -33.89 -6.29
N GLY A 371 -5.37 -34.50 -5.19
CA GLY A 371 -4.56 -35.33 -4.32
C GLY A 371 -4.74 -36.83 -4.57
N ASP A 372 -3.67 -37.56 -4.88
CA ASP A 372 -3.74 -39.02 -5.11
C ASP A 372 -3.56 -39.85 -3.82
N ALA A 373 -3.75 -41.18 -3.92
CA ALA A 373 -3.62 -42.11 -2.80
C ALA A 373 -2.20 -42.15 -2.18
N LYS A 374 -1.18 -41.65 -2.89
CA LYS A 374 0.21 -41.59 -2.44
C LYS A 374 0.54 -40.23 -1.80
N GLY A 375 -0.43 -39.33 -1.67
CA GLY A 375 -0.25 -38.00 -1.08
C GLY A 375 0.40 -36.98 -2.02
N ARG A 376 0.55 -37.30 -3.31
CA ARG A 376 1.01 -36.34 -4.32
C ARG A 376 -0.12 -35.38 -4.67
N ARG A 377 0.21 -34.11 -4.91
CA ARG A 377 -0.76 -33.09 -5.32
C ARG A 377 -0.30 -32.42 -6.60
N ARG A 378 -1.13 -32.49 -7.64
CA ARG A 378 -0.81 -31.95 -8.97
C ARG A 378 -1.93 -31.06 -9.46
N ILE A 379 -1.58 -30.08 -10.28
CA ILE A 379 -2.57 -29.29 -10.98
C ILE A 379 -3.25 -30.19 -12.02
N CYS A 380 -4.57 -30.29 -11.90
CA CYS A 380 -5.47 -31.05 -12.74
C CYS A 380 -6.44 -30.09 -13.44
N LEU A 381 -7.06 -30.58 -14.50
CA LEU A 381 -8.12 -29.88 -15.23
C LEU A 381 -9.42 -30.69 -15.18
N ALA A 382 -10.52 -29.98 -14.98
CA ALA A 382 -11.86 -30.48 -15.27
C ALA A 382 -12.64 -29.43 -16.07
N THR A 383 -13.49 -29.87 -16.99
CA THR A 383 -14.38 -28.98 -17.74
C THR A 383 -15.84 -29.25 -17.41
N CYS A 384 -16.69 -28.25 -17.55
CA CYS A 384 -18.12 -28.36 -17.29
C CYS A 384 -18.89 -27.30 -18.08
N PRO A 385 -20.03 -27.65 -18.71
CA PRO A 385 -20.94 -26.65 -19.28
C PRO A 385 -21.35 -25.59 -18.26
N ILE A 386 -21.41 -24.32 -18.68
CA ILE A 386 -21.76 -23.18 -17.81
C ILE A 386 -23.19 -23.28 -17.27
N ASP A 387 -24.09 -23.87 -18.06
CA ASP A 387 -25.52 -24.03 -17.77
C ASP A 387 -25.83 -25.23 -16.85
N ASP A 388 -24.89 -26.16 -16.66
CA ASP A 388 -25.09 -27.34 -15.82
C ASP A 388 -23.82 -27.75 -15.07
N VAL A 389 -23.59 -27.09 -13.92
CA VAL A 389 -22.47 -27.35 -12.99
C VAL A 389 -22.41 -28.75 -12.37
N SER A 390 -23.32 -29.67 -12.75
CA SER A 390 -23.26 -31.07 -12.33
C SER A 390 -22.48 -31.98 -13.29
N LYS A 391 -22.16 -31.50 -14.51
CA LYS A 391 -21.59 -32.31 -15.59
C LYS A 391 -20.07 -32.10 -15.75
N TRP A 392 -19.32 -32.33 -14.67
CA TRP A 392 -17.86 -32.21 -14.69
C TRP A 392 -17.20 -33.40 -15.40
N GLN A 393 -16.46 -33.11 -16.47
CA GLN A 393 -15.51 -34.02 -17.09
C GLN A 393 -14.11 -33.78 -16.54
N ARG A 394 -13.48 -34.79 -15.92
CA ARG A 394 -12.10 -34.70 -15.42
C ARG A 394 -11.12 -35.12 -16.50
N HIS A 395 -10.12 -34.29 -16.74
CA HIS A 395 -9.04 -34.55 -17.70
C HIS A 395 -7.75 -35.06 -17.02
N GLY A 396 -7.63 -34.87 -15.71
CA GLY A 396 -6.50 -35.34 -14.92
C GLY A 396 -5.36 -34.33 -14.82
N PRO A 397 -4.17 -34.77 -14.34
CA PRO A 397 -3.02 -33.90 -14.13
C PRO A 397 -2.49 -33.30 -15.43
N LEU A 398 -2.20 -32.00 -15.42
CA LEU A 398 -1.65 -31.28 -16.58
C LEU A 398 -0.14 -31.47 -16.74
N PHE A 399 0.55 -31.77 -15.65
CA PHE A 399 1.98 -32.10 -15.61
C PHE A 399 2.31 -32.82 -14.30
N ASP A 400 3.43 -33.54 -14.26
CA ASP A 400 3.88 -34.23 -13.04
C ASP A 400 4.65 -33.30 -12.09
N LEU A 401 4.94 -33.79 -10.90
CA LEU A 401 5.79 -33.10 -9.92
C LEU A 401 7.21 -32.89 -10.43
N GLY A 402 7.94 -31.96 -9.82
CA GLY A 402 9.36 -31.81 -10.10
C GLY A 402 10.19 -32.98 -9.56
N GLY A 403 11.41 -33.14 -10.10
CA GLY A 403 12.36 -34.13 -9.61
C GLY A 403 12.93 -33.80 -8.23
N LYS A 404 13.72 -34.71 -7.66
CA LYS A 404 14.40 -34.48 -6.37
C LYS A 404 15.17 -33.16 -6.36
N GLY A 405 14.93 -32.32 -5.35
CA GLY A 405 15.59 -31.02 -5.18
C GLY A 405 14.86 -29.84 -5.85
N SER A 406 13.84 -30.11 -6.67
CA SER A 406 13.00 -29.04 -7.23
C SER A 406 12.13 -28.37 -6.16
N PHE A 407 11.68 -27.15 -6.44
CA PHE A 407 10.83 -26.42 -5.51
C PHE A 407 9.43 -27.05 -5.33
N ASP A 408 9.00 -27.83 -6.32
CA ASP A 408 7.70 -28.48 -6.45
C ASP A 408 7.79 -30.02 -6.39
N GLU A 409 8.84 -30.54 -5.74
CA GLU A 409 9.15 -31.98 -5.61
C GLU A 409 7.98 -32.81 -5.06
N THR A 410 7.21 -32.25 -4.12
CA THR A 410 6.15 -33.00 -3.43
C THR A 410 4.76 -32.57 -3.85
N TRP A 411 4.49 -31.27 -3.97
CA TRP A 411 3.18 -30.72 -4.35
C TRP A 411 3.31 -29.60 -5.38
N CYS A 412 2.41 -29.58 -6.36
CA CYS A 412 2.06 -28.45 -7.21
C CYS A 412 0.61 -28.06 -6.92
N VAL A 413 0.38 -26.87 -6.34
CA VAL A 413 -0.94 -26.43 -5.86
C VAL A 413 -1.22 -24.96 -6.19
N LEU A 414 -2.43 -24.49 -5.90
CA LEU A 414 -2.84 -23.08 -6.02
C LEU A 414 -2.61 -22.51 -7.44
N PRO A 415 -3.31 -23.04 -8.46
CA PRO A 415 -3.16 -22.57 -9.84
C PRO A 415 -3.62 -21.12 -10.01
N CYS A 416 -2.92 -20.37 -10.83
CA CYS A 416 -3.37 -19.10 -11.41
C CYS A 416 -3.09 -19.12 -12.90
N VAL A 417 -4.13 -18.98 -13.72
CA VAL A 417 -4.03 -19.08 -15.19
C VAL A 417 -4.37 -17.73 -15.82
N HIS A 418 -3.45 -17.20 -16.62
CA HIS A 418 -3.64 -15.94 -17.34
C HIS A 418 -2.99 -15.97 -18.72
N ARG A 419 -3.45 -15.14 -19.67
CA ARG A 419 -2.85 -15.07 -21.00
C ARG A 419 -1.89 -13.89 -21.08
N ILE A 420 -0.61 -14.17 -21.36
CA ILE A 420 0.46 -13.15 -21.43
C ILE A 420 1.26 -13.39 -22.71
N GLY A 421 1.49 -12.33 -23.49
CA GLY A 421 2.31 -12.41 -24.71
C GLY A 421 1.82 -13.45 -25.73
N GLY A 422 0.51 -13.68 -25.81
CA GLY A 422 -0.11 -14.64 -26.73
C GLY A 422 -0.19 -16.09 -26.22
N LYS A 423 0.53 -16.44 -25.15
CA LYS A 423 0.53 -17.78 -24.53
C LYS A 423 -0.23 -17.80 -23.21
N TRP A 424 -0.80 -18.94 -22.88
CA TRP A 424 -1.32 -19.19 -21.54
C TRP A 424 -0.18 -19.43 -20.57
N HIS A 425 -0.25 -18.78 -19.42
CA HIS A 425 0.67 -18.89 -18.30
C HIS A 425 -0.10 -19.50 -17.13
N LEU A 426 0.44 -20.55 -16.54
CA LEU A 426 -0.07 -21.19 -15.33
C LEU A 426 0.99 -21.05 -14.25
N TYR A 427 0.71 -20.17 -13.31
CA TYR A 427 1.48 -20.01 -12.08
C TYR A 427 0.99 -21.00 -11.05
N TYR A 428 1.91 -21.61 -10.31
CA TYR A 428 1.57 -22.59 -9.28
C TYR A 428 2.59 -22.56 -8.15
N THR A 429 2.14 -22.90 -6.95
CA THR A 429 3.01 -22.98 -5.77
C THR A 429 3.58 -24.38 -5.62
N GLY A 430 4.89 -24.46 -5.42
CA GLY A 430 5.61 -25.71 -5.18
C GLY A 430 5.88 -25.94 -3.69
N ARG A 431 5.83 -27.20 -3.28
CA ARG A 431 6.35 -27.66 -1.99
C ARG A 431 7.55 -28.58 -2.20
N SER A 432 8.68 -28.24 -1.59
CA SER A 432 9.87 -29.08 -1.62
C SER A 432 9.93 -30.00 -0.41
N ALA A 433 10.54 -31.17 -0.59
CA ALA A 433 10.85 -32.08 0.51
C ALA A 433 11.93 -31.53 1.46
N GLN A 434 12.72 -30.53 1.03
CA GLN A 434 13.92 -30.06 1.74
C GLN A 434 13.73 -28.73 2.50
N SER A 435 12.62 -28.02 2.28
CA SER A 435 12.48 -26.61 2.68
C SER A 435 11.84 -26.37 4.07
N GLY A 436 11.86 -27.36 4.95
CA GLY A 436 11.34 -27.26 6.32
C GLY A 436 9.87 -27.64 6.48
N ALA A 437 9.32 -27.40 7.67
CA ALA A 437 7.97 -27.80 8.06
C ALA A 437 6.95 -26.65 7.97
N GLY A 438 5.67 -27.01 7.86
CA GLY A 438 4.56 -26.06 7.89
C GLY A 438 4.53 -25.12 6.68
N LEU A 439 4.10 -23.88 6.92
CA LEU A 439 3.86 -22.86 5.88
C LEU A 439 5.14 -22.45 5.12
N GLN A 440 6.30 -22.59 5.75
CA GLN A 440 7.60 -22.23 5.15
C GLN A 440 8.10 -23.30 4.14
N GLY A 441 7.51 -24.49 4.13
CA GLY A 441 7.85 -25.56 3.16
C GLY A 441 7.39 -25.28 1.73
N PHE A 442 6.49 -24.30 1.55
CA PHE A 442 6.09 -23.75 0.26
C PHE A 442 6.96 -22.54 -0.06
N TRP A 443 8.06 -22.75 -0.77
CA TRP A 443 9.13 -21.74 -0.84
C TRP A 443 9.23 -21.04 -2.20
N GLY A 444 8.37 -21.40 -3.15
CA GLY A 444 8.42 -20.81 -4.49
C GLY A 444 7.15 -21.02 -5.31
N MET A 445 6.97 -20.12 -6.26
CA MET A 445 5.98 -20.16 -7.32
C MET A 445 6.69 -20.37 -8.66
N GLY A 446 6.26 -21.37 -9.42
CA GLY A 446 6.75 -21.64 -10.77
C GLY A 446 5.77 -21.22 -11.84
N LEU A 447 6.21 -21.37 -13.08
CA LEU A 447 5.45 -21.08 -14.30
C LEU A 447 5.45 -22.30 -15.20
N ALA A 448 4.30 -22.62 -15.77
CA ALA A 448 4.17 -23.45 -16.95
C ALA A 448 3.47 -22.65 -18.06
N THR A 449 3.80 -22.91 -19.32
CA THR A 449 3.16 -22.24 -20.47
C THR A 449 2.46 -23.22 -21.39
N SER A 450 1.40 -22.76 -22.06
CA SER A 450 0.59 -23.54 -22.98
C SER A 450 0.05 -22.67 -24.13
N ASP A 451 -0.19 -23.29 -25.29
CA ASP A 451 -0.88 -22.65 -26.41
C ASP A 451 -2.38 -22.97 -26.41
N ASP A 452 -2.83 -24.02 -25.70
CA ASP A 452 -4.18 -24.60 -25.84
C ASP A 452 -4.92 -24.88 -24.51
N LEU A 453 -4.31 -24.57 -23.36
CA LEU A 453 -4.78 -24.87 -21.99
C LEU A 453 -4.73 -26.36 -21.58
N LEU A 454 -4.32 -27.25 -22.48
CA LEU A 454 -4.27 -28.70 -22.25
C LEU A 454 -2.84 -29.20 -22.09
N HIS A 455 -1.94 -28.76 -22.97
CA HIS A 455 -0.55 -29.19 -23.00
C HIS A 455 0.35 -28.10 -22.41
N TRP A 456 1.02 -28.42 -21.32
CA TRP A 456 1.78 -27.46 -20.52
C TRP A 456 3.26 -27.84 -20.44
N THR A 457 4.13 -26.84 -20.63
CA THR A 457 5.59 -26.99 -20.45
C THR A 457 6.03 -26.15 -19.27
N LYS A 458 6.62 -26.80 -18.25
CA LYS A 458 7.23 -26.09 -17.10
C LYS A 458 8.42 -25.25 -17.57
N HIS A 459 8.50 -24.03 -17.06
CA HIS A 459 9.55 -23.09 -17.41
C HIS A 459 10.92 -23.48 -16.81
N SER A 460 10.94 -23.92 -15.56
CA SER A 460 12.18 -24.24 -14.82
C SER A 460 11.91 -25.20 -13.67
N SER A 461 12.98 -25.83 -13.16
CA SER A 461 13.00 -26.56 -11.88
C SER A 461 13.17 -25.64 -10.66
N ASP A 462 13.47 -24.36 -10.89
CA ASP A 462 13.56 -23.29 -9.89
C ASP A 462 12.30 -22.41 -9.94
N PRO A 463 11.90 -21.80 -8.81
CA PRO A 463 10.75 -20.91 -8.79
C PRO A 463 11.09 -19.56 -9.46
N ILE A 464 10.11 -18.96 -10.11
CA ILE A 464 10.21 -17.61 -10.70
C ILE A 464 9.85 -16.50 -9.71
N LEU A 465 9.18 -16.85 -8.61
CA LEU A 465 8.83 -15.93 -7.53
C LEU A 465 8.91 -16.64 -6.17
N THR A 466 9.61 -16.02 -5.24
CA THR A 466 9.83 -16.51 -3.87
C THR A 466 9.14 -15.62 -2.84
N GLY A 467 8.89 -16.17 -1.64
CA GLY A 467 8.26 -15.47 -0.51
C GLY A 467 9.16 -14.49 0.25
N ASP A 468 10.31 -14.13 -0.32
CA ASP A 468 11.27 -13.18 0.27
C ASP A 468 10.97 -11.73 -0.13
N GLY A 469 11.81 -10.80 0.35
CA GLY A 469 11.77 -9.39 -0.05
C GLY A 469 10.83 -8.52 0.80
N PHE A 470 10.33 -9.04 1.93
CA PHE A 470 9.48 -8.29 2.87
C PHE A 470 10.29 -7.89 4.11
N PRO A 471 10.50 -6.58 4.38
CA PRO A 471 11.30 -6.11 5.52
C PRO A 471 10.80 -6.58 6.89
N ASP A 472 9.48 -6.72 7.05
CA ASP A 472 8.86 -7.20 8.29
C ASP A 472 9.20 -8.67 8.59
N TRP A 473 9.54 -9.46 7.55
CA TRP A 473 9.87 -10.87 7.66
C TRP A 473 11.09 -11.23 6.79
N PRO A 474 12.29 -10.77 7.16
CA PRO A 474 13.49 -10.88 6.31
C PRO A 474 13.96 -12.33 6.08
N LYS A 475 13.46 -13.28 6.88
CA LYS A 475 13.75 -14.72 6.77
C LYS A 475 12.59 -15.51 6.17
N ASN A 476 11.52 -14.86 5.75
CA ASN A 476 10.36 -15.56 5.20
C ASN A 476 10.72 -16.21 3.87
N ARG A 477 10.28 -17.47 3.72
CA ARG A 477 10.36 -18.21 2.46
C ARG A 477 8.99 -18.60 1.96
N GLY A 478 8.02 -18.72 2.86
CA GLY A 478 6.64 -19.07 2.59
C GLY A 478 6.03 -18.21 1.48
N ILE A 479 5.44 -18.86 0.49
CA ILE A 479 4.61 -18.23 -0.55
C ILE A 479 3.46 -19.16 -0.89
N ALA A 480 2.28 -18.60 -1.19
CA ALA A 480 1.12 -19.38 -1.58
C ALA A 480 0.22 -18.66 -2.59
N GLY A 481 0.01 -19.32 -3.73
CA GLY A 481 -1.03 -19.10 -4.72
C GLY A 481 -0.95 -17.79 -5.49
N GLY A 482 -1.96 -17.59 -6.34
CA GLY A 482 -2.24 -16.34 -7.03
C GLY A 482 -3.74 -16.16 -7.22
N GLY A 483 -4.28 -14.97 -6.94
CA GLY A 483 -5.56 -14.53 -7.48
C GLY A 483 -5.48 -14.31 -9.00
N PRO A 484 -6.59 -13.96 -9.66
CA PRO A 484 -6.60 -13.59 -11.06
C PRO A 484 -5.60 -12.46 -11.31
N ILE A 485 -4.83 -12.57 -12.40
CA ILE A 485 -3.90 -11.51 -12.80
C ILE A 485 -4.70 -10.39 -13.46
N GLU A 486 -4.37 -9.16 -13.08
CA GLU A 486 -5.00 -7.98 -13.63
C GLU A 486 -4.07 -7.31 -14.64
N GLU A 487 -4.65 -6.88 -15.76
CA GLU A 487 -3.94 -6.10 -16.77
C GLU A 487 -4.18 -4.61 -16.53
N LEU A 488 -3.08 -3.87 -16.35
CA LEU A 488 -3.05 -2.44 -16.12
C LEU A 488 -2.34 -1.77 -17.31
N PRO A 489 -3.09 -1.23 -18.29
CA PRO A 489 -2.50 -0.50 -19.41
C PRO A 489 -1.69 0.70 -18.92
N GLN A 490 -0.47 0.86 -19.42
CA GLN A 490 0.40 1.99 -19.12
C GLN A 490 0.34 3.04 -20.23
N SER A 491 0.68 4.29 -19.92
CA SER A 491 0.67 5.39 -20.88
C SER A 491 1.69 5.24 -22.01
N ASP A 492 2.71 4.41 -21.82
CA ASP A 492 3.72 4.07 -22.83
C ASP A 492 3.31 2.91 -23.75
N GLY A 493 2.08 2.41 -23.60
CA GLY A 493 1.51 1.32 -24.41
C GLY A 493 1.86 -0.10 -23.92
N ARG A 494 2.67 -0.24 -22.86
CA ARG A 494 2.92 -1.55 -22.24
C ARG A 494 1.77 -1.94 -21.31
N THR A 495 1.62 -3.25 -21.07
CA THR A 495 0.72 -3.76 -20.03
C THR A 495 1.56 -4.11 -18.80
N LEU A 496 1.16 -3.57 -17.65
CA LEU A 496 1.64 -4.02 -16.35
C LEU A 496 0.68 -5.08 -15.82
N TYR A 497 1.18 -6.29 -15.59
CA TYR A 497 0.44 -7.37 -14.95
C TYR A 497 0.57 -7.24 -13.44
N ARG A 498 -0.55 -7.36 -12.72
CA ARG A 498 -0.62 -7.36 -11.25
C ARG A 498 -1.10 -8.73 -10.77
N MET A 499 -0.33 -9.37 -9.90
CA MET A 499 -0.67 -10.64 -9.27
C MET A 499 -0.82 -10.45 -7.76
N HIS A 500 -1.97 -10.88 -7.24
CA HIS A 500 -2.21 -11.00 -5.81
C HIS A 500 -1.84 -12.39 -5.34
N TYR A 501 -1.08 -12.52 -4.26
CA TYR A 501 -0.71 -13.81 -3.68
C TYR A 501 -0.71 -13.76 -2.15
N THR A 502 -0.47 -14.91 -1.52
CA THR A 502 -0.41 -15.02 -0.07
C THR A 502 1.03 -15.10 0.39
N LEU A 503 1.35 -14.33 1.43
CA LEU A 503 2.61 -14.39 2.18
C LEU A 503 2.36 -15.08 3.52
N PRO A 504 2.67 -16.37 3.66
CA PRO A 504 2.56 -17.10 4.92
C PRO A 504 3.73 -16.77 5.84
N THR A 505 3.48 -15.96 6.86
CA THR A 505 4.50 -15.43 7.78
C THR A 505 4.55 -16.20 9.10
N GLY A 506 3.61 -17.12 9.31
CA GLY A 506 3.47 -17.89 10.54
C GLY A 506 4.60 -18.89 10.76
N THR A 507 4.85 -19.14 12.04
CA THR A 507 5.80 -20.14 12.54
C THR A 507 5.08 -21.13 13.46
N PRO A 508 5.53 -22.40 13.54
CA PRO A 508 4.86 -23.41 14.35
C PRO A 508 4.58 -22.93 15.78
N SER A 509 3.30 -22.89 16.17
CA SER A 509 2.87 -22.38 17.47
C SER A 509 1.57 -23.03 17.91
N LYS A 510 1.30 -23.02 19.22
CA LYS A 510 -0.04 -23.36 19.76
C LYS A 510 -1.02 -22.20 19.64
N ASP A 511 -0.51 -20.98 19.48
CA ASP A 511 -1.31 -19.79 19.24
C ASP A 511 -1.68 -19.72 17.75
N LEU A 512 -2.99 -19.82 17.46
CA LEU A 512 -3.54 -19.72 16.11
C LEU A 512 -3.09 -18.43 15.41
N LEU A 513 -3.00 -17.32 16.14
CA LEU A 513 -2.63 -16.01 15.59
C LEU A 513 -1.18 -15.96 15.10
N VAL A 514 -0.33 -16.88 15.59
CA VAL A 514 1.07 -17.02 15.19
C VAL A 514 1.22 -18.14 14.17
N ASP A 515 0.67 -19.32 14.46
CA ASP A 515 0.79 -20.51 13.63
C ASP A 515 0.19 -20.32 12.24
N GLN A 516 -0.95 -19.63 12.19
CA GLN A 516 -1.69 -19.41 10.97
C GLN A 516 -1.47 -18.03 10.36
N ALA A 517 -0.50 -17.23 10.84
CA ALA A 517 -0.27 -15.88 10.34
C ALA A 517 0.03 -15.85 8.84
N LYS A 518 -0.80 -15.15 8.07
CA LYS A 518 -0.63 -14.97 6.61
C LYS A 518 -1.20 -13.62 6.19
N GLN A 519 -0.56 -12.99 5.20
CA GLN A 519 -0.97 -11.71 4.64
C GLN A 519 -1.32 -11.88 3.16
N SER A 520 -2.18 -11.01 2.61
CA SER A 520 -2.30 -10.90 1.16
C SER A 520 -1.35 -9.82 0.67
N VAL A 521 -0.64 -10.15 -0.40
CA VAL A 521 0.44 -9.36 -0.95
C VAL A 521 0.29 -9.27 -2.46
N VAL A 522 0.97 -8.33 -3.08
CA VAL A 522 0.95 -8.08 -4.52
C VAL A 522 2.35 -8.11 -5.09
N ALA A 523 2.47 -8.48 -6.37
CA ALA A 523 3.65 -8.23 -7.18
C ALA A 523 3.22 -7.81 -8.59
N HIS A 524 4.14 -7.14 -9.29
CA HIS A 524 3.92 -6.64 -10.64
C HIS A 524 4.92 -7.20 -11.64
N SER A 525 4.52 -7.32 -12.91
CA SER A 525 5.39 -7.78 -13.98
C SER A 525 5.03 -7.12 -15.31
N PHE A 526 6.01 -6.89 -16.16
CA PHE A 526 5.78 -6.46 -17.55
C PHE A 526 5.85 -7.63 -18.55
N ASP A 527 6.45 -8.76 -18.16
CA ASP A 527 6.77 -9.88 -19.04
C ASP A 527 6.10 -11.21 -18.61
N GLY A 528 5.47 -11.24 -17.42
CA GLY A 528 4.89 -12.45 -16.83
C GLY A 528 5.92 -13.42 -16.23
N LEU A 529 7.21 -13.09 -16.25
CA LEU A 529 8.31 -13.94 -15.77
C LEU A 529 8.99 -13.30 -14.57
N THR A 530 9.35 -12.03 -14.70
CA THR A 530 10.04 -11.24 -13.69
C THR A 530 9.01 -10.47 -12.88
N TRP A 531 8.83 -10.86 -11.62
CA TRP A 531 7.90 -10.23 -10.69
C TRP A 531 8.64 -9.33 -9.70
N ILE A 532 8.27 -8.05 -9.68
CA ILE A 532 8.88 -6.98 -8.89
C ILE A 532 7.82 -6.28 -8.03
N ASP A 533 8.24 -5.28 -7.26
CA ASP A 533 7.34 -4.38 -6.51
C ASP A 533 6.40 -5.14 -5.56
N LYS A 534 7.01 -6.01 -4.73
CA LYS A 534 6.30 -6.83 -3.75
C LYS A 534 5.79 -5.96 -2.59
N ARG A 535 4.50 -5.98 -2.28
CA ARG A 535 3.90 -5.18 -1.17
C ARG A 535 2.84 -5.93 -0.38
N VAL A 536 2.62 -5.52 0.86
CA VAL A 536 1.54 -6.07 1.70
C VAL A 536 0.28 -5.24 1.52
N GLU A 537 -0.78 -5.85 1.00
CA GLU A 537 -2.05 -5.13 0.73
C GLU A 537 -3.10 -5.36 1.82
N LEU A 538 -3.19 -6.58 2.33
CA LEU A 538 -4.14 -6.94 3.37
C LEU A 538 -3.45 -7.63 4.53
N ARG A 539 -3.69 -7.05 5.71
CA ARG A 539 -3.34 -7.63 7.00
C ARG A 539 -4.59 -8.11 7.75
N PRO A 540 -4.46 -9.15 8.59
CA PRO A 540 -5.46 -9.53 9.58
C PRO A 540 -5.87 -8.34 10.46
N ARG A 541 -7.17 -8.19 10.70
CA ARG A 541 -7.72 -7.22 11.67
C ARG A 541 -7.87 -7.90 13.03
N ARG A 542 -7.18 -7.41 14.05
CA ARG A 542 -7.18 -8.05 15.39
C ARG A 542 -8.56 -8.04 16.03
N GLU A 543 -9.34 -7.02 15.74
CA GLU A 543 -10.71 -6.78 16.18
C GLU A 543 -11.78 -7.62 15.46
N ALA A 544 -11.44 -8.24 14.33
CA ALA A 544 -12.35 -9.09 13.55
C ALA A 544 -12.02 -10.57 13.77
N ASP A 545 -12.68 -11.18 14.74
CA ASP A 545 -12.38 -12.54 15.24
C ASP A 545 -12.48 -13.67 14.21
N TYR A 546 -13.05 -13.45 13.03
CA TYR A 546 -13.12 -14.40 11.91
C TYR A 546 -11.95 -14.29 10.92
N GLU A 547 -11.10 -13.26 11.05
CA GLU A 547 -9.94 -13.02 10.16
C GLU A 547 -8.70 -12.49 10.89
N ASN A 548 -8.68 -12.52 12.22
CA ASN A 548 -7.63 -11.93 13.06
C ASN A 548 -6.28 -12.66 13.05
N ALA A 549 -6.19 -13.82 12.39
CA ALA A 549 -4.97 -14.58 12.18
C ALA A 549 -4.43 -14.44 10.75
N ALA A 550 -5.29 -14.47 9.73
CA ALA A 550 -4.84 -14.52 8.34
C ALA A 550 -5.81 -13.87 7.35
N THR A 551 -5.25 -13.36 6.25
CA THR A 551 -5.97 -12.95 5.05
C THR A 551 -5.27 -13.53 3.82
N ILE A 552 -5.92 -14.43 3.09
CA ILE A 552 -5.29 -15.21 2.01
C ILE A 552 -6.15 -15.32 0.76
N ALA A 553 -5.52 -15.77 -0.34
CA ALA A 553 -6.20 -16.11 -1.59
C ALA A 553 -7.10 -14.96 -2.08
N LEU A 554 -6.55 -13.75 -2.07
CA LEU A 554 -7.23 -12.54 -2.52
C LEU A 554 -7.54 -12.65 -4.02
N ASN A 555 -8.82 -12.68 -4.34
CA ASN A 555 -9.34 -12.77 -5.69
C ASN A 555 -10.01 -11.44 -6.05
N VAL A 556 -9.44 -10.74 -7.03
CA VAL A 556 -9.79 -9.35 -7.38
C VAL A 556 -10.49 -9.31 -8.73
N TRP A 557 -11.53 -8.48 -8.84
CA TRP A 557 -12.15 -8.15 -10.12
C TRP A 557 -12.53 -6.68 -10.20
N LYS A 558 -12.51 -6.14 -11.42
CA LYS A 558 -12.96 -4.77 -11.72
C LYS A 558 -14.49 -4.70 -11.70
N THR A 559 -15.01 -3.59 -11.19
CA THR A 559 -16.43 -3.22 -11.25
C THR A 559 -16.60 -1.87 -11.94
N LYS A 560 -17.84 -1.38 -12.07
CA LYS A 560 -18.07 -0.05 -12.64
C LYS A 560 -17.54 1.07 -11.77
N SER A 561 -17.53 0.89 -10.44
CA SER A 561 -17.12 1.93 -9.48
C SER A 561 -15.68 1.78 -8.96
N GLY A 562 -15.00 0.69 -9.30
CA GLY A 562 -13.62 0.43 -8.89
C GLY A 562 -13.28 -1.06 -8.96
N TYR A 563 -12.96 -1.63 -7.80
CA TYR A 563 -12.55 -3.03 -7.63
C TYR A 563 -13.28 -3.65 -6.45
N ARG A 564 -13.55 -4.93 -6.60
CA ARG A 564 -14.02 -5.80 -5.52
C ARG A 564 -13.07 -6.96 -5.36
N ALA A 565 -13.01 -7.47 -4.14
CA ALA A 565 -12.26 -8.66 -3.86
C ALA A 565 -12.99 -9.58 -2.90
N ILE A 566 -12.69 -10.86 -3.02
CA ILE A 566 -13.10 -11.92 -2.12
C ILE A 566 -11.83 -12.65 -1.67
N TYR A 567 -11.76 -13.03 -0.40
CA TYR A 567 -10.59 -13.68 0.18
C TYR A 567 -10.99 -14.62 1.31
N ALA A 568 -10.09 -15.49 1.74
CA ALA A 568 -10.32 -16.33 2.91
C ALA A 568 -9.59 -15.75 4.13
N GLY A 569 -10.36 -15.48 5.19
CA GLY A 569 -9.87 -15.09 6.51
C GLY A 569 -9.73 -16.28 7.44
N ILE A 570 -8.69 -16.33 8.27
CA ILE A 570 -8.62 -17.25 9.43
C ILE A 570 -8.72 -16.42 10.69
N GLY A 571 -9.56 -16.86 11.62
CA GLY A 571 -9.61 -16.24 12.93
C GLY A 571 -10.13 -17.16 14.02
N THR A 572 -10.02 -16.67 15.25
CA THR A 572 -10.38 -17.37 16.49
C THR A 572 -11.86 -17.77 16.58
N LYS A 573 -12.76 -17.09 15.86
CA LYS A 573 -14.21 -17.39 15.86
C LYS A 573 -14.53 -18.79 15.39
N PHE A 574 -13.92 -19.21 14.28
CA PHE A 574 -14.13 -20.52 13.67
C PHE A 574 -12.95 -21.46 13.90
N GLY A 575 -11.76 -20.92 14.23
CA GLY A 575 -10.52 -21.67 14.28
C GLY A 575 -10.07 -22.21 12.90
N ALA A 576 -10.72 -21.73 11.83
CA ALA A 576 -10.57 -22.20 10.46
C ALA A 576 -10.96 -21.07 9.49
N TYR A 577 -10.92 -21.36 8.18
CA TYR A 577 -11.19 -20.36 7.15
C TYR A 577 -12.67 -19.99 7.04
N SER A 578 -12.92 -18.71 6.80
CA SER A 578 -14.19 -18.16 6.36
C SER A 578 -13.97 -17.20 5.20
N ILE A 579 -14.93 -17.05 4.30
CA ILE A 579 -14.78 -16.16 3.15
C ILE A 579 -15.29 -14.76 3.50
N CYS A 580 -14.44 -13.77 3.23
CA CYS A 580 -14.67 -12.36 3.46
C CYS A 580 -14.59 -11.58 2.13
N GLU A 581 -15.13 -10.36 2.11
CA GLU A 581 -14.99 -9.46 0.97
C GLU A 581 -14.29 -8.15 1.33
N ALA A 582 -13.81 -7.47 0.29
CA ALA A 582 -13.27 -6.13 0.34
C ALA A 582 -13.67 -5.34 -0.91
N ALA A 583 -13.59 -4.02 -0.83
CA ALA A 583 -13.76 -3.11 -1.95
C ALA A 583 -12.58 -2.14 -2.03
N SER A 584 -12.25 -1.70 -3.24
CA SER A 584 -11.13 -0.79 -3.47
C SER A 584 -11.41 0.14 -4.65
N SER A 585 -10.85 1.34 -4.63
CA SER A 585 -10.88 2.25 -5.78
C SER A 585 -9.71 2.05 -6.74
N ASP A 586 -8.61 1.44 -6.29
CA ASP A 586 -7.34 1.29 -7.04
C ASP A 586 -6.91 -0.18 -7.22
N GLY A 587 -7.56 -1.10 -6.52
CA GLY A 587 -7.29 -2.54 -6.53
C GLY A 587 -6.05 -2.93 -5.73
N VAL A 588 -5.54 -2.06 -4.85
CA VAL A 588 -4.42 -2.36 -3.94
C VAL A 588 -4.67 -1.89 -2.49
N ILE A 589 -5.52 -0.88 -2.28
CA ILE A 589 -5.97 -0.42 -0.95
C ILE A 589 -7.41 -0.87 -0.70
N TRP A 590 -7.61 -1.69 0.32
CA TRP A 590 -8.86 -2.42 0.53
C TRP A 590 -9.66 -1.93 1.74
N HIS A 591 -10.92 -1.57 1.53
CA HIS A 591 -11.94 -1.28 2.54
C HIS A 591 -12.77 -2.54 2.84
N ARG A 592 -13.04 -2.79 4.13
CA ARG A 592 -13.67 -4.03 4.64
C ARG A 592 -14.80 -3.78 5.65
N GLY A 593 -15.35 -2.57 5.68
CA GLY A 593 -16.40 -2.18 6.64
C GLY A 593 -15.98 -2.31 8.10
N ALA A 594 -16.95 -2.22 9.00
CA ALA A 594 -16.78 -2.54 10.42
C ALA A 594 -16.64 -4.06 10.63
N PRO A 595 -16.04 -4.51 11.76
CA PRO A 595 -16.02 -5.93 12.12
C PRO A 595 -17.42 -6.55 12.08
N GLY A 596 -17.56 -7.65 11.34
CA GLY A 596 -18.80 -8.36 11.09
C GLY A 596 -19.43 -8.06 9.73
N GLU A 597 -19.21 -6.88 9.14
CA GLU A 597 -19.91 -6.47 7.91
C GLU A 597 -19.39 -7.19 6.66
N ASN A 598 -18.10 -7.56 6.62
CA ASN A 598 -17.49 -8.14 5.43
C ASN A 598 -17.41 -9.67 5.43
N LEU A 599 -17.98 -10.35 6.42
CA LEU A 599 -18.08 -11.81 6.44
C LEU A 599 -19.12 -12.26 5.41
N ALA A 600 -18.67 -12.74 4.26
CA ALA A 600 -19.51 -12.96 3.09
C ALA A 600 -20.09 -14.38 3.02
N LEU A 601 -19.26 -15.39 3.30
CA LEU A 601 -19.67 -16.79 3.27
C LEU A 601 -19.02 -17.54 4.44
N PRO A 602 -19.68 -17.61 5.62
CA PRO A 602 -19.17 -18.38 6.75
C PRO A 602 -19.45 -19.88 6.58
N PRO A 603 -18.72 -20.77 7.29
CA PRO A 603 -19.04 -22.19 7.33
C PRO A 603 -20.44 -22.45 7.90
N THR A 604 -21.09 -23.51 7.44
CA THR A 604 -22.53 -23.76 7.73
C THR A 604 -22.76 -24.53 9.04
N GLY A 605 -21.71 -25.06 9.66
CA GLY A 605 -21.81 -25.97 10.80
C GLY A 605 -22.25 -27.40 10.46
N LYS A 606 -22.61 -27.70 9.21
CA LYS A 606 -23.10 -29.03 8.77
C LYS A 606 -22.64 -29.42 7.37
N GLY A 607 -22.58 -30.72 7.08
CA GLY A 607 -22.19 -31.23 5.77
C GLY A 607 -20.72 -30.97 5.39
N TRP A 608 -20.46 -30.89 4.09
CA TRP A 608 -19.12 -30.87 3.49
C TRP A 608 -18.30 -29.60 3.83
N GLU A 609 -18.95 -28.45 3.99
CA GLU A 609 -18.35 -27.16 4.37
C GLU A 609 -18.64 -26.77 5.84
N SER A 610 -18.86 -27.78 6.70
CA SER A 610 -19.29 -27.55 8.10
C SER A 610 -18.32 -26.73 8.95
N LYS A 611 -17.02 -26.76 8.67
CA LYS A 611 -15.98 -26.14 9.50
C LYS A 611 -15.28 -24.98 8.81
N MET A 612 -15.20 -24.99 7.48
CA MET A 612 -14.52 -23.95 6.73
C MET A 612 -15.06 -23.77 5.32
N THR A 613 -14.78 -22.59 4.80
CA THR A 613 -14.99 -22.15 3.42
C THR A 613 -13.75 -21.38 3.02
N GLU A 614 -13.06 -21.77 1.95
CA GLU A 614 -11.74 -21.22 1.62
C GLU A 614 -11.41 -21.23 0.11
N TYR A 615 -10.29 -20.60 -0.25
CA TYR A 615 -9.78 -20.49 -1.62
C TYR A 615 -10.84 -20.05 -2.65
N PRO A 616 -11.42 -18.86 -2.46
CA PRO A 616 -12.46 -18.36 -3.36
C PRO A 616 -11.89 -18.04 -4.74
N HIS A 617 -12.65 -18.36 -5.78
CA HIS A 617 -12.41 -17.88 -7.12
C HIS A 617 -13.70 -17.42 -7.80
N VAL A 618 -13.73 -16.17 -8.27
CA VAL A 618 -14.92 -15.56 -8.85
C VAL A 618 -14.77 -15.44 -10.36
N VAL A 619 -15.82 -15.81 -11.08
CA VAL A 619 -15.98 -15.56 -12.52
C VAL A 619 -17.28 -14.82 -12.79
N ARG A 620 -17.31 -14.07 -13.88
CA ARG A 620 -18.50 -13.33 -14.33
C ARG A 620 -19.26 -14.13 -15.38
N GLU A 621 -20.56 -14.28 -15.18
CA GLU A 621 -21.50 -14.99 -16.05
C GLU A 621 -22.58 -14.05 -16.53
N GLY A 622 -22.30 -13.30 -17.60
CA GLY A 622 -23.24 -12.31 -18.11
C GLY A 622 -23.53 -11.23 -17.06
N ASP A 623 -24.73 -11.26 -16.51
CA ASP A 623 -25.21 -10.36 -15.45
C ASP A 623 -24.97 -10.88 -14.03
N ARG A 624 -24.47 -12.12 -13.84
CA ARG A 624 -24.25 -12.74 -12.53
C ARG A 624 -22.77 -12.97 -12.21
N LEU A 625 -22.48 -13.18 -10.93
CA LEU A 625 -21.20 -13.66 -10.44
C LEU A 625 -21.34 -15.11 -9.97
N ARG A 626 -20.32 -15.91 -10.24
CA ARG A 626 -20.16 -17.25 -9.67
C ARG A 626 -18.88 -17.35 -8.89
N LEU A 627 -19.01 -17.85 -7.68
CA LEU A 627 -17.93 -18.21 -6.79
C LEU A 627 -17.69 -19.73 -6.85
N PHE A 628 -16.45 -20.14 -6.95
CA PHE A 628 -15.96 -21.49 -6.67
C PHE A 628 -15.11 -21.46 -5.41
N TYR A 629 -15.28 -22.43 -4.52
CA TYR A 629 -14.58 -22.46 -3.23
C TYR A 629 -14.43 -23.88 -2.68
N CYS A 630 -13.46 -24.08 -1.79
CA CYS A 630 -13.24 -25.34 -1.11
C CYS A 630 -14.03 -25.44 0.20
N GLY A 631 -14.46 -26.65 0.52
CA GLY A 631 -15.03 -27.00 1.82
C GLY A 631 -13.95 -27.43 2.80
N ASN A 632 -14.30 -28.35 3.70
CA ASN A 632 -13.42 -28.80 4.77
C ASN A 632 -12.10 -29.43 4.30
N GLY A 633 -11.05 -29.13 5.06
CA GLY A 633 -9.77 -29.83 5.05
C GLY A 633 -8.92 -29.56 3.82
N TYR A 634 -8.86 -28.30 3.34
CA TYR A 634 -8.08 -27.95 2.17
C TYR A 634 -8.54 -28.73 0.93
N GLY A 635 -9.86 -28.81 0.73
CA GLY A 635 -10.48 -29.53 -0.39
C GLY A 635 -10.68 -31.03 -0.17
N ALA A 636 -10.47 -31.57 1.03
CA ALA A 636 -10.74 -32.97 1.37
C ALA A 636 -12.22 -33.36 1.23
N THR A 637 -13.12 -32.38 1.18
CA THR A 637 -14.55 -32.57 0.93
C THR A 637 -15.01 -32.02 -0.43
N GLY A 638 -14.07 -31.56 -1.27
CA GLY A 638 -14.32 -31.11 -2.63
C GLY A 638 -14.45 -29.60 -2.80
N ILE A 639 -14.91 -29.22 -4.00
CA ILE A 639 -15.17 -27.85 -4.43
C ILE A 639 -16.68 -27.65 -4.59
N GLY A 640 -17.18 -26.54 -4.07
CA GLY A 640 -18.56 -26.09 -4.24
C GLY A 640 -18.63 -24.79 -5.02
N THR A 641 -19.86 -24.35 -5.31
CA THR A 641 -20.15 -23.09 -5.98
C THR A 641 -21.29 -22.32 -5.32
N ALA A 642 -21.25 -21.00 -5.46
CA ALA A 642 -22.33 -20.09 -5.09
C ALA A 642 -22.49 -19.03 -6.17
N VAL A 643 -23.68 -18.45 -6.29
CA VAL A 643 -23.98 -17.36 -7.22
C VAL A 643 -24.43 -16.11 -6.49
N ALA A 644 -24.17 -14.95 -7.06
CA ALA A 644 -24.70 -13.69 -6.56
C ALA A 644 -24.93 -12.71 -7.71
N GLU A 645 -25.88 -11.81 -7.52
CA GLU A 645 -26.01 -10.62 -8.37
C GLU A 645 -24.86 -9.65 -8.05
N PRO A 646 -24.23 -9.02 -9.06
CA PRO A 646 -23.27 -7.94 -8.85
C PRO A 646 -23.89 -6.80 -8.06
N LEU A 647 -23.07 -6.14 -7.24
CA LEU A 647 -23.52 -4.98 -6.47
C LEU A 647 -23.47 -3.65 -7.26
N ASP A 648 -22.70 -3.58 -8.36
CA ASP A 648 -22.49 -2.38 -9.19
C ASP A 648 -22.15 -2.66 -10.66
#